data_AF-A0A109V5Y3-F1
#
_entry.id   AF-A0A109V5Y3-F1
#
_cell.length_a   1.000
_cell.length_b   1.000
_cell.length_c   1.000
_cell.angle_alpha   90.00
_cell.angle_beta   90.00
_cell.angle_gamma   90.00
#
_symmetry.space_group_name_H-M   'P 1'
#
loop_
_entity.id
_entity.type
_entity.pdbx_description
1 polymer ?
#
loop_
_entity_poly.entity_id
_entity_poly.type
_entity_poly.pdbx_seq_one_letter_code
_entity_poly.pdbx_strand_id
1 'polypeptide(L)'
;MYRAVRRTPYAVIVIVLVIALVMVPFAARINKAVNTSETSLLPKNVESIEVMNIVDSSTNASRQTNVIYIISGVPVNATTFYRLNSTLVNVLDKHNASNAISWIGVLNSAYYVILNRSGYMLNSSLELANGIKGMWEGVENLSAKLSGLQGGIFRLSQLLRNADYVYSNYYAMGSNLSVTMAGARQQLTELGNATAGLSNYYAALYFNVMRTEFLLQNATSAYETHNLTPADIEVVIEGSPQIDNISSPTPQLVEFVYYSVLRSGGPGSFDNVLASNLTYELLSRELNGTSSMTALLNLYRAAFNNVSSRYPDLIYVLYRSPGIQGQYQLLGYVVNISRGAAELTFVDAVRGQVTSQRELELLLPVAYAYASSGFNSSALVAAMYNVTAEALASYRVPEPVAENLSYYIVSGSLSREVAAVDAVKTLLLYAPEGALANYSQVLRGLPEVLLEYDPSADGSLYSNSTYANVVASGVLGSALNVTDRQVLLELAENRSPTSVAVQVINGTLNSTVARELLNEVAMHEPIDNYSQLLSLMPSMLSDLLGRYGLPSNLTGLVVNSTMNVLTGTSSYSTQLSYVSGRLLNDSINNITDKVVGTLVQNNREGFLIMVPNNLSYAEVKGLEGDLSSALAALGYSDAKVMATGDQVLNYELSNSSMRSISESDTISTVLILVILAIVLESLVAVLLPFTGIGLGLVIALGTAYLLARGDVITLNSISRTIMYEAGLGLGVDYSTLISRRFREEFQRLRDSRAAAEAALRRSWRAVLSGGLTAAIGFGAMSIAHNFPFLASLGEAIPIAILITMTVSLTVIPALLAMVGGSRVVWWPSRLVKANGNSSRPAGRRYEGLVRRGAVALAIVVVLLVPAAYVYATFRGSYDFTLMMPQSAQGVTALHYITNNYKAGLMYPDYVVAPNVTTLEQINQSISRLSCVASTQLLNSSKPILEVTLSVYPLGRQAIACTEAIRGAAKSVSPQAMVGGMPAINLDLKNLVYHDFYDLVYPIAIVLMFVVLAAFYESIPMALTALASVVFSAIFGTALTVTAYEAMGITLPWYLPIVVFTAILGVGMDYNSFMVNRMREECERSCSREAVLNAMGSTSVLVVGLSVIMTGAFSGLLAFSAPGFRGMGLALMFGVLLAGLMASLIFTPLVVALMGRYAWWPKRMRSSGQ
;
A
#
# COMPACT_ATOMS: atom_id res chain seq x y z
N MET A 1 -68.11 -2.11 0.57
CA MET A 1 -67.23 -2.08 -0.62
C MET A 1 -68.00 -2.12 -1.95
N TYR A 2 -68.62 -3.23 -2.35
CA TYR A 2 -69.35 -3.33 -3.64
C TYR A 2 -70.41 -2.24 -3.84
N ARG A 3 -71.21 -1.96 -2.80
CA ARG A 3 -72.20 -0.87 -2.81
C ARG A 3 -71.58 0.52 -2.99
N ALA A 4 -70.37 0.74 -2.49
CA ALA A 4 -69.66 2.01 -2.62
C ALA A 4 -69.12 2.22 -4.05
N VAL A 5 -68.58 1.16 -4.68
CA VAL A 5 -68.16 1.17 -6.10
C VAL A 5 -69.35 1.48 -7.02
N ARG A 6 -70.52 0.90 -6.75
CA ARG A 6 -71.73 1.14 -7.55
C ARG A 6 -72.34 2.53 -7.34
N ARG A 7 -72.40 3.02 -6.08
CA ARG A 7 -73.10 4.28 -5.75
C ARG A 7 -72.21 5.52 -5.90
N THR A 8 -70.94 5.45 -5.50
CA THR A 8 -70.04 6.61 -5.38
C THR A 8 -68.58 6.25 -5.71
N PRO A 9 -68.27 5.86 -6.96
CA PRO A 9 -66.90 5.48 -7.35
C PRO A 9 -65.90 6.64 -7.20
N TYR A 10 -66.32 7.88 -7.46
CA TYR A 10 -65.50 9.08 -7.30
C TYR A 10 -64.99 9.28 -5.87
N ALA A 11 -65.84 9.06 -4.87
CA ALA A 11 -65.46 9.22 -3.47
C ALA A 11 -64.35 8.25 -3.06
N VAL A 12 -64.40 7.01 -3.57
CA VAL A 12 -63.36 5.99 -3.30
C VAL A 12 -62.01 6.44 -3.86
N ILE A 13 -61.99 6.94 -5.11
CA ILE A 13 -60.76 7.40 -5.75
C ILE A 13 -60.20 8.63 -5.04
N VAL A 14 -61.04 9.61 -4.70
CA VAL A 14 -60.62 10.83 -3.98
C VAL A 14 -60.04 10.48 -2.61
N ILE A 15 -60.66 9.57 -1.85
CA ILE A 15 -60.14 9.16 -0.54
C ILE A 15 -58.74 8.55 -0.68
N VAL A 16 -58.55 7.62 -1.62
CA VAL A 16 -57.23 6.98 -1.81
C VAL A 16 -56.20 7.97 -2.35
N LEU A 17 -56.59 8.89 -3.25
CA LEU A 17 -55.71 9.97 -3.71
C LEU A 17 -55.27 10.89 -2.58
N VAL A 18 -56.18 11.27 -1.67
CA VAL A 18 -55.85 12.09 -0.49
C VAL A 18 -54.88 11.34 0.41
N ILE A 19 -55.13 10.05 0.69
CA ILE A 19 -54.22 9.22 1.49
C ILE A 19 -52.84 9.14 0.81
N ALA A 20 -52.79 8.89 -0.50
CA ALA A 20 -51.55 8.83 -1.25
C ALA A 20 -50.80 10.17 -1.20
N LEU A 21 -51.50 11.30 -1.39
CA LEU A 21 -50.93 12.65 -1.35
C LEU A 21 -50.36 12.99 0.04
N VAL A 22 -51.02 12.57 1.12
CA VAL A 22 -50.50 12.65 2.49
C VAL A 22 -49.25 11.78 2.68
N MET A 23 -49.19 10.62 2.01
CA MET A 23 -48.07 9.69 2.10
C MET A 23 -46.85 10.07 1.24
N VAL A 24 -47.01 10.88 0.18
CA VAL A 24 -45.91 11.36 -0.68
C VAL A 24 -44.68 11.88 0.09
N PRO A 25 -44.80 12.83 1.05
CA PRO A 25 -43.63 13.37 1.75
C PRO A 25 -42.90 12.32 2.61
N PHE A 26 -43.61 11.28 3.08
CA PHE A 26 -43.03 10.18 3.84
C PHE A 26 -42.33 9.18 2.90
N ALA A 27 -43.00 8.80 1.81
CA ALA A 27 -42.44 7.94 0.78
C ALA A 27 -41.14 8.53 0.19
N ALA A 28 -41.11 9.84 -0.08
CA ALA A 28 -39.92 10.53 -0.57
C ALA A 28 -38.75 10.54 0.43
N ARG A 29 -39.02 10.35 1.72
CA ARG A 29 -38.01 10.29 2.78
C ARG A 29 -37.59 8.87 3.15
N ILE A 30 -38.08 7.84 2.46
CA ILE A 30 -37.77 6.45 2.79
C ILE A 30 -36.26 6.17 2.85
N ASN A 31 -35.46 6.84 2.01
CA ASN A 31 -34.01 6.74 2.01
C ASN A 31 -33.35 7.14 3.34
N LYS A 32 -34.00 7.96 4.17
CA LYS A 32 -33.50 8.34 5.50
C LYS A 32 -33.72 7.27 6.57
N ALA A 33 -34.66 6.36 6.35
CA ALA A 33 -34.97 5.25 7.26
C ALA A 33 -34.30 3.94 6.85
N VAL A 34 -33.70 3.88 5.65
CA VAL A 34 -32.94 2.73 5.19
C VAL A 34 -31.59 2.73 5.88
N ASN A 35 -31.28 1.67 6.62
CA ASN A 35 -29.98 1.50 7.23
C ASN A 35 -28.96 1.12 6.15
N THR A 36 -28.06 2.05 5.80
CA THR A 36 -27.03 1.86 4.76
C THR A 36 -25.73 1.26 5.28
N SER A 37 -25.63 1.02 6.60
CA SER A 37 -24.47 0.38 7.23
C SER A 37 -24.54 -1.15 7.07
N GLU A 38 -24.49 -1.62 5.83
CA GLU A 38 -24.44 -3.05 5.48
C GLU A 38 -23.03 -3.62 5.72
N THR A 39 -22.48 -3.52 6.93
CA THR A 39 -21.12 -4.01 7.20
C THR A 39 -21.06 -5.51 7.50
N SER A 40 -22.20 -6.20 7.64
CA SER A 40 -22.26 -7.66 7.73
C SER A 40 -23.69 -8.18 7.54
N LEU A 41 -23.87 -9.18 6.67
CA LEU A 41 -25.13 -9.95 6.57
C LEU A 41 -25.37 -10.81 7.83
N LEU A 42 -24.34 -11.01 8.65
CA LEU A 42 -24.36 -11.81 9.87
C LEU A 42 -24.59 -10.92 11.11
N PRO A 43 -25.29 -11.44 12.13
CA PRO A 43 -25.37 -10.80 13.45
C PRO A 43 -23.98 -10.54 14.06
N LYS A 44 -23.89 -9.52 14.92
CA LYS A 44 -22.63 -9.13 15.57
C LYS A 44 -22.06 -10.16 16.54
N ASN A 45 -22.90 -11.08 17.04
CA ASN A 45 -22.55 -12.12 18.00
C ASN A 45 -22.12 -13.45 17.35
N VAL A 46 -21.89 -13.47 16.04
CA VAL A 46 -21.38 -14.65 15.33
C VAL A 46 -19.86 -14.73 15.46
N GLU A 47 -19.36 -15.94 15.72
CA GLU A 47 -17.93 -16.23 15.95
C GLU A 47 -17.01 -15.60 14.89
N SER A 48 -17.33 -15.75 13.60
CA SER A 48 -16.51 -15.19 12.52
C SER A 48 -16.41 -13.66 12.56
N ILE A 49 -17.49 -12.97 12.93
CA ILE A 49 -17.53 -11.49 12.99
C ILE A 49 -16.77 -10.99 14.21
N GLU A 50 -16.90 -11.66 15.34
CA GLU A 50 -16.14 -11.32 16.56
C GLU A 50 -14.63 -11.48 16.33
N VAL A 51 -14.21 -12.56 15.65
CA VAL A 51 -12.81 -12.74 15.27
C VAL A 51 -12.34 -11.61 14.34
N MET A 52 -13.11 -11.26 13.31
CA MET A 52 -12.74 -10.15 12.42
C MET A 52 -12.59 -8.84 13.19
N ASN A 53 -13.53 -8.50 14.08
CA ASN A 53 -13.40 -7.30 14.94
C ASN A 53 -12.13 -7.34 15.83
N ILE A 54 -11.75 -8.52 16.34
CA ILE A 54 -10.51 -8.69 17.11
C ILE A 54 -9.30 -8.47 16.21
N VAL A 55 -9.27 -9.06 15.01
CA VAL A 55 -8.19 -8.90 14.03
C VAL A 55 -8.07 -7.42 13.63
N ASP A 56 -9.17 -6.73 13.35
CA ASP A 56 -9.22 -5.32 12.97
C ASP A 56 -8.72 -4.39 14.08
N SER A 57 -9.04 -4.71 15.33
CA SER A 57 -8.61 -3.93 16.49
C SER A 57 -7.15 -4.18 16.92
N SER A 58 -6.54 -5.27 16.43
CA SER A 58 -5.24 -5.76 16.91
C SER A 58 -4.13 -5.69 15.87
N THR A 59 -4.50 -5.76 14.59
CA THR A 59 -3.64 -5.38 13.48
C THR A 59 -3.89 -3.90 13.22
N ASN A 60 -2.83 -3.08 13.12
CA ASN A 60 -3.01 -1.71 12.63
C ASN A 60 -3.87 -1.78 11.36
N ALA A 61 -4.93 -0.97 11.28
CA ALA A 61 -5.99 -0.99 10.27
C ALA A 61 -5.53 -0.96 8.78
N SER A 62 -4.22 -0.89 8.55
CA SER A 62 -3.54 -0.89 7.25
C SER A 62 -3.43 -2.26 6.57
N ARG A 63 -3.76 -3.40 7.19
CA ARG A 63 -3.58 -4.72 6.52
C ARG A 63 -4.82 -5.31 5.87
N GLN A 64 -6.02 -4.79 6.14
CA GLN A 64 -7.25 -5.42 5.64
C GLN A 64 -7.88 -4.72 4.43
N THR A 65 -7.59 -3.45 4.16
CA THR A 65 -8.05 -2.80 2.93
C THR A 65 -6.93 -2.78 1.90
N ASN A 66 -6.57 -3.96 1.38
CA ASN A 66 -5.50 -4.08 0.40
C ASN A 66 -6.06 -3.97 -1.02
N VAL A 67 -5.58 -2.98 -1.78
CA VAL A 67 -5.66 -3.03 -3.24
C VAL A 67 -4.49 -3.87 -3.72
N ILE A 68 -4.75 -4.88 -4.53
CA ILE A 68 -3.73 -5.81 -5.01
C ILE A 68 -3.57 -5.59 -6.51
N TYR A 69 -2.38 -5.16 -6.90
CA TYR A 69 -1.96 -5.08 -8.30
C TYR A 69 -1.20 -6.33 -8.67
N ILE A 70 -1.55 -6.87 -9.83
CA ILE A 70 -0.93 -8.02 -10.46
C ILE A 70 -0.19 -7.50 -11.68
N ILE A 71 1.10 -7.77 -11.74
CA ILE A 71 1.93 -7.48 -12.90
C ILE A 71 2.32 -8.83 -13.50
N SER A 72 2.02 -9.04 -14.77
CA SER A 72 2.31 -10.27 -15.51
C SER A 72 3.04 -9.96 -16.81
N GLY A 73 3.82 -10.92 -17.33
CA GLY A 73 4.67 -10.73 -18.51
C GLY A 73 6.01 -10.06 -18.20
N VAL A 74 6.43 -10.07 -16.93
CA VAL A 74 7.67 -9.44 -16.47
C VAL A 74 8.50 -10.47 -15.70
N PRO A 75 9.68 -10.87 -16.20
CA PRO A 75 10.50 -11.88 -15.54
C PRO A 75 11.07 -11.33 -14.22
N VAL A 76 10.88 -12.04 -13.12
CA VAL A 76 11.35 -11.65 -11.79
C VAL A 76 12.73 -12.23 -11.53
N ASN A 77 13.75 -11.39 -11.69
CA ASN A 77 15.15 -11.71 -11.44
C ASN A 77 15.91 -10.44 -11.01
N ALA A 78 17.21 -10.58 -10.72
CA ALA A 78 18.05 -9.46 -10.31
C ALA A 78 18.11 -8.32 -11.35
N THR A 79 18.20 -8.63 -12.64
CA THR A 79 18.22 -7.63 -13.71
C THR A 79 16.94 -6.79 -13.73
N THR A 80 15.79 -7.45 -13.57
CA THR A 80 14.49 -6.78 -13.51
C THR A 80 14.36 -5.93 -12.25
N PHE A 81 14.84 -6.41 -11.09
CA PHE A 81 14.86 -5.62 -9.87
C PHE A 81 15.58 -4.29 -10.09
N TYR A 82 16.79 -4.31 -10.64
CA TYR A 82 17.56 -3.08 -10.89
C TYR A 82 16.89 -2.12 -11.88
N ARG A 83 16.21 -2.64 -12.91
CA ARG A 83 15.51 -1.82 -13.91
C ARG A 83 14.24 -1.18 -13.35
N LEU A 84 13.50 -1.91 -12.51
CA LEU A 84 12.19 -1.50 -12.04
C LEU A 84 12.22 -0.74 -10.71
N ASN A 85 13.24 -0.95 -9.85
CA ASN A 85 13.23 -0.48 -8.46
C ASN A 85 12.92 1.02 -8.34
N SER A 86 13.72 1.87 -8.99
CA SER A 86 13.52 3.33 -8.93
C SER A 86 12.18 3.76 -9.54
N THR A 87 11.82 3.21 -10.70
CA THR A 87 10.59 3.59 -11.39
C THR A 87 9.34 3.22 -10.59
N LEU A 88 9.27 2.00 -10.06
CA LEU A 88 8.11 1.55 -9.28
C LEU A 88 8.04 2.26 -7.93
N VAL A 89 9.16 2.51 -7.25
CA VAL A 89 9.18 3.31 -6.02
C VAL A 89 8.66 4.72 -6.29
N ASN A 90 9.14 5.38 -7.34
CA ASN A 90 8.67 6.72 -7.71
C ASN A 90 7.17 6.75 -8.06
N VAL A 91 6.66 5.75 -8.77
CA VAL A 91 5.24 5.64 -9.11
C VAL A 91 4.39 5.42 -7.85
N LEU A 92 4.83 4.55 -6.95
CA LEU A 92 4.13 4.32 -5.67
C LEU A 92 4.15 5.56 -4.78
N ASP A 93 5.28 6.27 -4.70
CA ASP A 93 5.41 7.51 -3.92
C ASP A 93 4.50 8.61 -4.47
N LYS A 94 4.38 8.74 -5.79
CA LYS A 94 3.46 9.71 -6.44
C LYS A 94 2.00 9.49 -6.05
N HIS A 95 1.61 8.25 -5.77
CA HIS A 95 0.25 7.87 -5.36
C HIS A 95 0.11 7.69 -3.83
N ASN A 96 1.04 8.22 -3.03
CA ASN A 96 1.08 8.05 -1.56
C ASN A 96 1.00 6.57 -1.11
N ALA A 97 1.47 5.64 -1.96
CA ALA A 97 1.46 4.20 -1.73
C ALA A 97 2.86 3.67 -1.37
N SER A 98 3.71 4.50 -0.77
CA SER A 98 5.09 4.15 -0.36
C SER A 98 5.16 2.97 0.61
N ASN A 99 4.10 2.75 1.39
CA ASN A 99 3.97 1.62 2.31
C ASN A 99 3.54 0.30 1.62
N ALA A 100 3.42 0.28 0.29
CA ALA A 100 3.01 -0.90 -0.44
C ALA A 100 4.00 -2.06 -0.26
N ILE A 101 3.46 -3.25 -0.04
CA ILE A 101 4.23 -4.48 0.08
C ILE A 101 4.39 -5.05 -1.33
N SER A 102 5.64 -5.17 -1.79
CA SER A 102 6.00 -5.80 -3.06
C SER A 102 7.29 -6.59 -2.90
N TRP A 103 7.57 -7.51 -3.83
CA TRP A 103 8.85 -8.22 -3.84
C TRP A 103 10.04 -7.25 -3.98
N ILE A 104 9.86 -6.14 -4.70
CA ILE A 104 10.86 -5.07 -4.83
C ILE A 104 11.08 -4.38 -3.50
N GLY A 105 10.02 -4.06 -2.74
CA GLY A 105 10.17 -3.48 -1.40
C GLY A 105 10.94 -4.39 -0.44
N VAL A 106 10.66 -5.70 -0.48
CA VAL A 106 11.40 -6.72 0.29
C VAL A 106 12.86 -6.77 -0.14
N LEU A 107 13.13 -6.81 -1.45
CA LEU A 107 14.49 -6.83 -1.98
C LEU A 107 15.24 -5.52 -1.76
N ASN A 108 14.58 -4.37 -1.77
CA ASN A 108 15.19 -3.08 -1.53
C ASN A 108 15.67 -3.01 -0.07
N SER A 109 14.84 -3.49 0.86
CA SER A 109 15.22 -3.64 2.27
C SER A 109 16.43 -4.59 2.43
N ALA A 110 16.41 -5.74 1.75
CA ALA A 110 17.53 -6.66 1.74
C ALA A 110 18.78 -6.07 1.08
N TYR A 111 18.62 -5.30 0.01
CA TYR A 111 19.68 -4.64 -0.74
C TYR A 111 20.46 -3.71 0.18
N TYR A 112 19.79 -2.85 0.95
CA TYR A 112 20.46 -1.98 1.93
C TYR A 112 21.23 -2.76 3.00
N VAL A 113 20.65 -3.85 3.51
CA VAL A 113 21.31 -4.71 4.51
C VAL A 113 22.54 -5.40 3.92
N ILE A 114 22.43 -5.96 2.71
CA ILE A 114 23.53 -6.65 2.01
C ILE A 114 24.62 -5.67 1.64
N LEU A 115 24.28 -4.48 1.13
CA LEU A 115 25.25 -3.44 0.80
C LEU A 115 26.04 -3.05 2.05
N ASN A 116 25.36 -2.84 3.17
CA ASN A 116 26.02 -2.51 4.44
C ASN A 116 26.94 -3.66 4.91
N ARG A 117 26.46 -4.91 4.91
CA ARG A 117 27.27 -6.09 5.27
C ARG A 117 28.47 -6.32 4.35
N SER A 118 28.30 -6.13 3.05
CA SER A 118 29.39 -6.24 2.07
C SER A 118 30.45 -5.16 2.28
N GLY A 119 30.03 -3.94 2.65
CA GLY A 119 30.92 -2.86 3.08
C GLY A 119 31.72 -3.22 4.32
N TYR A 120 31.07 -3.80 5.34
CA TYR A 120 31.78 -4.29 6.53
C TYR A 120 32.78 -5.39 6.19
N MET A 121 32.39 -6.40 5.40
CA MET A 121 33.32 -7.47 4.99
C MET A 121 34.51 -6.92 4.19
N LEU A 122 34.28 -5.97 3.28
CA LEU A 122 35.37 -5.36 2.52
C LEU A 122 36.28 -4.48 3.40
N ASN A 123 35.71 -3.72 4.32
CA ASN A 123 36.50 -2.90 5.25
C ASN A 123 37.36 -3.79 6.16
N SER A 124 36.81 -4.90 6.66
CA SER A 124 37.58 -5.90 7.39
C SER A 124 38.68 -6.53 6.54
N SER A 125 38.42 -6.78 5.25
CA SER A 125 39.44 -7.30 4.32
C SER A 125 40.55 -6.27 4.03
N LEU A 126 40.21 -4.98 4.02
CA LEU A 126 41.15 -3.87 3.84
C LEU A 126 42.00 -3.67 5.10
N GLU A 127 41.39 -3.71 6.28
CA GLU A 127 42.10 -3.68 7.56
C GLU A 127 43.04 -4.88 7.71
N LEU A 128 42.60 -6.07 7.28
CA LEU A 128 43.44 -7.27 7.23
C LEU A 128 44.62 -7.07 6.27
N ALA A 129 44.38 -6.58 5.06
CA ALA A 129 45.43 -6.30 4.08
C ALA A 129 46.44 -5.25 4.57
N ASN A 130 45.95 -4.15 5.15
CA ASN A 130 46.78 -3.09 5.71
C ASN A 130 47.59 -3.59 6.92
N GLY A 131 47.00 -4.44 7.76
CA GLY A 131 47.69 -5.11 8.86
C GLY A 131 48.83 -5.99 8.35
N ILE A 132 48.56 -6.85 7.35
CA ILE A 132 49.57 -7.73 6.75
C ILE A 132 50.71 -6.92 6.13
N LYS A 133 50.39 -5.81 5.45
CA LYS A 133 51.40 -4.90 4.89
C LYS A 133 52.25 -4.25 5.98
N GLY A 134 51.62 -3.73 7.03
CA GLY A 134 52.31 -3.12 8.18
C GLY A 134 53.17 -4.12 8.96
N MET A 135 52.75 -5.38 9.05
CA MET A 135 53.56 -6.47 9.61
C MET A 135 54.87 -6.65 8.83
N TRP A 136 54.80 -6.70 7.50
CA TRP A 136 56.00 -6.85 6.67
C TRP A 136 56.95 -5.65 6.78
N GLU A 137 56.40 -4.43 6.73
CA GLU A 137 57.16 -3.19 6.93
C GLU A 137 57.83 -3.15 8.32
N GLY A 138 57.15 -3.65 9.36
CA GLY A 138 57.69 -3.75 10.72
C GLY A 138 58.87 -4.72 10.86
N VAL A 139 58.79 -5.89 10.20
CA VAL A 139 59.87 -6.89 10.16
C VAL A 139 61.11 -6.32 9.46
N GLU A 140 60.91 -5.61 8.35
CA GLU A 140 61.98 -5.00 7.57
C GLU A 140 62.70 -3.89 8.36
N ASN A 141 61.94 -3.07 9.09
CA ASN A 141 62.48 -1.96 9.89
C ASN A 141 63.24 -2.44 11.15
N LEU A 142 62.81 -3.55 11.75
CA LEU A 142 63.49 -4.19 12.88
C LEU A 142 64.84 -4.81 12.45
N SER A 143 64.84 -5.48 11.29
CA SER A 143 66.06 -6.02 10.65
C SER A 143 67.08 -4.89 10.39
N ALA A 144 66.63 -3.75 9.87
CA ALA A 144 67.48 -2.59 9.60
C ALA A 144 68.07 -1.96 10.90
N LYS A 145 67.27 -1.83 11.97
CA LYS A 145 67.71 -1.21 13.24
C LYS A 145 68.71 -2.04 14.04
N LEU A 146 68.64 -3.38 13.97
CA LEU A 146 69.63 -4.27 14.59
C LEU A 146 71.04 -4.10 13.98
N SER A 147 71.14 -3.63 12.74
CA SER A 147 72.44 -3.36 12.09
C SER A 147 73.09 -2.03 12.52
N GLY A 148 72.31 -1.04 12.96
CA GLY A 148 72.81 0.33 13.27
C GLY A 148 73.37 0.52 14.69
N LEU A 149 72.96 -0.31 15.66
CA LEU A 149 73.37 -0.21 17.06
C LEU A 149 74.88 -0.47 17.31
N GLN A 150 75.58 -1.06 16.35
CA GLN A 150 77.03 -1.29 16.44
C GLN A 150 77.87 0.01 16.32
N GLY A 151 77.32 1.11 15.78
CA GLY A 151 78.09 2.32 15.45
C GLY A 151 77.99 3.50 16.45
N GLY A 152 76.96 3.56 17.30
CA GLY A 152 76.64 4.75 18.11
C GLY A 152 77.44 4.93 19.41
N ILE A 153 78.00 3.84 19.96
CA ILE A 153 78.62 3.81 21.30
C ILE A 153 79.89 4.68 21.41
N PHE A 154 80.51 5.06 20.28
CA PHE A 154 81.83 5.71 20.27
C PHE A 154 81.80 7.26 20.43
N ARG A 155 80.66 7.95 20.27
CA ARG A 155 80.60 9.42 20.17
C ARG A 155 80.12 10.18 21.42
N LEU A 156 79.53 9.52 22.42
CA LEU A 156 78.83 10.20 23.52
C LEU A 156 79.75 10.74 24.66
N SER A 157 81.02 10.34 24.71
CA SER A 157 81.93 10.69 25.81
C SER A 157 82.49 12.12 25.78
N GLN A 158 82.25 12.90 24.71
CA GLN A 158 82.93 14.19 24.50
C GLN A 158 82.14 15.46 24.92
N LEU A 159 80.82 15.43 25.08
CA LEU A 159 80.01 16.67 25.10
C LEU A 159 79.54 17.19 26.48
N LEU A 160 79.61 16.40 27.55
CA LEU A 160 79.04 16.71 28.87
C LEU A 160 79.81 17.76 29.72
N ARG A 161 80.53 18.72 29.12
CA ARG A 161 81.49 19.56 29.86
C ARG A 161 81.17 21.06 30.07
N ASN A 162 80.07 21.67 29.60
CA ASN A 162 79.84 23.13 29.80
C ASN A 162 78.35 23.60 29.79
N ALA A 163 77.95 24.42 30.79
CA ALA A 163 77.12 25.65 30.72
C ALA A 163 75.88 25.77 31.64
N ASP A 164 75.86 26.83 32.46
CA ASP A 164 74.97 27.10 33.62
C ASP A 164 74.77 28.64 33.83
N TYR A 165 74.28 29.44 32.85
CA TYR A 165 74.51 30.91 32.89
C TYR A 165 73.35 31.95 33.02
N VAL A 166 72.07 31.80 32.65
CA VAL A 166 71.23 33.05 32.51
C VAL A 166 69.76 32.97 32.92
N TYR A 167 69.53 32.85 34.22
CA TYR A 167 68.22 32.85 34.87
C TYR A 167 67.84 34.22 35.47
N SER A 168 67.84 35.31 34.69
CA SER A 168 67.66 36.66 35.25
C SER A 168 67.03 37.60 34.22
N ASN A 169 65.70 37.73 34.24
CA ASN A 169 64.98 38.99 34.46
C ASN A 169 63.58 38.96 33.79
N TYR A 170 62.44 38.90 34.51
CA TYR A 170 61.83 39.85 35.45
C TYR A 170 60.89 40.90 34.82
N TYR A 171 59.63 40.75 35.19
CA TYR A 171 58.53 41.69 35.39
C TYR A 171 58.75 43.16 35.05
N ALA A 172 58.26 43.57 33.87
CA ALA A 172 57.82 44.93 33.60
C ALA A 172 56.67 45.15 32.58
N MET A 173 55.40 45.18 33.08
CA MET A 173 54.67 46.45 33.33
C MET A 173 53.43 46.73 32.43
N GLY A 174 52.24 46.61 33.02
CA GLY A 174 50.92 46.65 32.36
C GLY A 174 50.23 48.00 32.32
N SER A 175 50.95 49.12 32.19
CA SER A 175 50.36 50.41 32.59
C SER A 175 50.13 51.45 31.50
N ASN A 176 50.21 51.16 30.19
CA ASN A 176 50.35 52.29 29.25
C ASN A 176 49.51 52.48 28.00
N LEU A 177 48.68 51.58 27.45
CA LEU A 177 48.09 51.93 26.13
C LEU A 177 46.61 51.62 25.89
N SER A 178 45.80 51.83 26.93
CA SER A 178 44.36 52.07 26.82
C SER A 178 44.00 53.47 26.26
N VAL A 179 44.89 54.14 25.50
CA VAL A 179 44.73 55.56 25.10
C VAL A 179 44.77 55.81 23.58
N THR A 180 45.12 54.83 22.73
CA THR A 180 45.29 55.06 21.27
C THR A 180 44.38 54.21 20.38
N MET A 181 43.16 53.95 20.85
CA MET A 181 42.05 53.38 20.07
C MET A 181 41.43 54.35 19.03
N ALA A 182 42.07 55.50 18.76
CA ALA A 182 41.51 56.56 17.91
C ALA A 182 42.22 56.74 16.55
N GLY A 183 43.35 56.07 16.28
CA GLY A 183 44.25 56.40 15.16
C GLY A 183 44.16 55.59 13.86
N ALA A 184 43.83 54.30 13.87
CA ALA A 184 44.07 53.44 12.68
C ALA A 184 42.83 53.17 11.79
N ARG A 185 41.70 53.85 12.04
CA ARG A 185 40.58 53.97 11.09
C ARG A 185 41.00 54.64 9.77
N GLN A 186 42.17 55.27 9.73
CA GLN A 186 42.77 55.94 8.58
C GLN A 186 43.63 55.02 7.70
N GLN A 187 44.18 53.92 8.24
CA GLN A 187 44.93 52.92 7.47
C GLN A 187 44.04 51.99 6.63
N LEU A 188 42.74 51.91 6.98
CA LEU A 188 41.70 51.22 6.21
C LEU A 188 41.40 51.89 4.84
N THR A 189 41.72 53.19 4.70
CA THR A 189 41.42 53.97 3.48
C THR A 189 42.54 53.89 2.44
N GLU A 190 43.79 53.68 2.86
CA GLU A 190 44.95 53.61 1.95
C GLU A 190 45.10 52.24 1.27
N LEU A 191 44.61 51.17 1.91
CA LEU A 191 44.63 49.82 1.32
C LEU A 191 43.55 49.63 0.23
N GLY A 192 42.46 50.40 0.28
CA GLY A 192 41.43 50.45 -0.77
C GLY A 192 41.91 51.05 -2.11
N ASN A 193 43.01 51.80 -2.12
CA ASN A 193 43.51 52.45 -3.33
C ASN A 193 44.52 51.62 -4.14
N ALA A 194 45.05 50.50 -3.61
CA ALA A 194 46.15 49.77 -4.24
C ALA A 194 45.75 48.58 -5.13
N THR A 195 44.49 48.13 -5.11
CA THR A 195 44.02 46.98 -5.93
C THR A 195 42.96 47.34 -6.99
N ALA A 196 42.58 48.60 -7.12
CA ALA A 196 41.50 49.02 -8.02
C ALA A 196 41.87 48.99 -9.53
N GLY A 197 43.15 49.16 -9.90
CA GLY A 197 43.55 49.37 -11.31
C GLY A 197 43.43 48.13 -12.23
N LEU A 198 43.78 46.94 -11.75
CA LEU A 198 43.81 45.70 -12.55
C LEU A 198 42.42 45.08 -12.73
N SER A 199 41.60 45.12 -11.67
CA SER A 199 40.18 44.74 -11.69
C SER A 199 39.42 45.54 -12.74
N ASN A 200 39.66 46.85 -12.77
CA ASN A 200 38.96 47.74 -13.70
C ASN A 200 39.38 47.51 -15.16
N TYR A 201 40.65 47.19 -15.43
CA TYR A 201 41.14 46.93 -16.78
C TYR A 201 40.58 45.62 -17.37
N TYR A 202 40.54 44.55 -16.57
CA TYR A 202 39.96 43.27 -16.98
C TYR A 202 38.45 43.38 -17.21
N ALA A 203 37.74 44.05 -16.29
CA ALA A 203 36.31 44.32 -16.44
C ALA A 203 36.05 45.20 -17.68
N ALA A 204 36.86 46.24 -17.91
CA ALA A 204 36.75 47.12 -19.08
C ALA A 204 36.87 46.35 -20.41
N LEU A 205 37.88 45.49 -20.54
CA LEU A 205 38.12 44.74 -21.78
C LEU A 205 37.01 43.71 -22.04
N TYR A 206 36.57 42.99 -21.01
CA TYR A 206 35.48 42.03 -21.09
C TYR A 206 34.15 42.71 -21.49
N PHE A 207 33.83 43.84 -20.86
CA PHE A 207 32.63 44.61 -21.21
C PHE A 207 32.69 45.15 -22.64
N ASN A 208 33.85 45.60 -23.11
CA ASN A 208 34.02 46.04 -24.49
C ASN A 208 33.82 44.91 -25.50
N VAL A 209 34.34 43.71 -25.26
CA VAL A 209 34.13 42.53 -26.14
C VAL A 209 32.65 42.17 -26.25
N MET A 210 31.95 42.07 -25.11
CA MET A 210 30.52 41.74 -25.08
C MET A 210 29.67 42.81 -25.77
N ARG A 211 29.99 44.09 -25.55
CA ARG A 211 29.27 45.21 -26.17
C ARG A 211 29.49 45.26 -27.68
N THR A 212 30.72 45.00 -28.12
CA THR A 212 31.09 44.91 -29.54
C THR A 212 30.34 43.80 -30.26
N GLU A 213 30.24 42.60 -29.68
CA GLU A 213 29.45 41.50 -30.28
C GLU A 213 27.97 41.90 -30.40
N PHE A 214 27.39 42.42 -29.31
CA PHE A 214 25.98 42.80 -29.27
C PHE A 214 25.63 43.86 -30.32
N LEU A 215 26.46 44.89 -30.48
CA LEU A 215 26.21 45.94 -31.46
C LEU A 215 26.47 45.47 -32.89
N LEU A 216 27.49 44.64 -33.13
CA LEU A 216 27.69 44.01 -34.44
C LEU A 216 26.48 43.14 -34.82
N GLN A 217 25.85 42.45 -33.85
CA GLN A 217 24.69 41.61 -34.10
C GLN A 217 23.41 42.41 -34.34
N ASN A 218 23.15 43.46 -33.55
CA ASN A 218 21.85 44.13 -33.54
C ASN A 218 21.81 45.46 -34.29
N ALA A 219 22.94 46.13 -34.50
CA ALA A 219 23.00 47.44 -35.14
C ALA A 219 23.66 47.41 -36.53
N THR A 220 24.30 46.29 -36.91
CA THR A 220 24.93 46.12 -38.23
C THR A 220 24.45 44.82 -38.88
N SER A 221 24.47 44.75 -40.21
CA SER A 221 24.13 43.52 -40.95
C SER A 221 25.36 42.66 -41.28
N ALA A 222 26.52 42.99 -40.68
CA ALA A 222 27.82 42.41 -41.00
C ALA A 222 27.84 40.87 -40.87
N TYR A 223 27.14 40.29 -39.89
CA TYR A 223 27.12 38.84 -39.73
C TYR A 223 26.25 38.11 -40.77
N GLU A 224 25.21 38.76 -41.29
CA GLU A 224 24.37 38.17 -42.34
C GLU A 224 25.10 38.19 -43.70
N THR A 225 25.78 39.28 -44.00
CA THR A 225 26.54 39.45 -45.26
C THR A 225 27.91 38.77 -45.24
N HIS A 226 28.38 38.31 -44.06
CA HIS A 226 29.68 37.68 -43.81
C HIS A 226 30.90 38.53 -44.24
N ASN A 227 30.73 39.85 -44.33
CA ASN A 227 31.79 40.78 -44.64
C ASN A 227 31.65 42.07 -43.80
N LEU A 228 32.65 42.37 -42.95
CA LEU A 228 32.64 43.53 -42.07
C LEU A 228 33.15 44.77 -42.82
N THR A 229 32.31 45.79 -42.98
CA THR A 229 32.74 47.03 -43.64
C THR A 229 33.27 48.05 -42.62
N PRO A 230 34.14 48.99 -43.03
CA PRO A 230 34.63 50.04 -42.13
C PRO A 230 33.51 50.90 -41.52
N ALA A 231 32.40 51.09 -42.25
CA ALA A 231 31.22 51.79 -41.75
C ALA A 231 30.54 51.02 -40.59
N ASP A 232 30.53 49.69 -40.62
CA ASP A 232 29.98 48.86 -39.54
C ASP A 232 30.83 48.97 -38.26
N ILE A 233 32.15 49.03 -38.40
CA ILE A 233 33.07 49.23 -37.26
C ILE A 233 32.82 50.61 -36.61
N GLU A 234 32.65 51.64 -37.43
CA GLU A 234 32.39 53.00 -36.96
C GLU A 234 31.05 53.08 -36.21
N VAL A 235 29.99 52.42 -36.71
CA VAL A 235 28.69 52.29 -36.02
C VAL A 235 28.82 51.61 -34.66
N VAL A 236 29.67 50.59 -34.53
CA VAL A 236 29.88 49.88 -33.25
C VAL A 236 30.63 50.73 -32.24
N ILE A 237 31.60 51.52 -32.68
CA ILE A 237 32.39 52.43 -31.84
C ILE A 237 31.52 53.61 -31.39
N GLU A 238 30.79 54.25 -32.31
CA GLU A 238 29.87 55.35 -31.98
C GLU A 238 28.68 54.90 -31.14
N GLY A 239 28.12 53.71 -31.42
CA GLY A 239 27.10 53.06 -30.60
C GLY A 239 27.64 52.60 -29.23
N SER A 240 28.96 52.66 -29.04
CA SER A 240 29.65 52.31 -27.81
C SER A 240 30.34 53.48 -27.09
N PRO A 241 29.65 54.57 -26.68
CA PRO A 241 30.30 55.69 -25.99
C PRO A 241 30.98 55.26 -24.69
N GLN A 242 32.02 56.01 -24.30
CA GLN A 242 32.74 55.82 -23.04
C GLN A 242 31.77 55.90 -21.85
N ILE A 243 31.82 54.89 -20.99
CA ILE A 243 31.04 54.84 -19.74
C ILE A 243 32.05 54.81 -18.60
N ASP A 244 32.04 55.84 -17.76
CA ASP A 244 33.03 56.07 -16.69
C ASP A 244 34.49 55.91 -17.19
N ASN A 245 35.29 55.05 -16.55
CA ASN A 245 36.69 54.80 -16.89
C ASN A 245 36.89 53.71 -17.97
N ILE A 246 35.83 53.25 -18.64
CA ILE A 246 35.88 52.23 -19.69
C ILE A 246 35.79 52.92 -21.06
N SER A 247 36.93 53.05 -21.74
CA SER A 247 37.03 53.62 -23.08
C SER A 247 36.27 52.79 -24.10
N SER A 248 35.72 53.43 -25.15
CA SER A 248 35.09 52.76 -26.28
C SER A 248 36.01 51.70 -26.93
N PRO A 249 35.44 50.61 -27.48
CA PRO A 249 36.22 49.54 -28.10
C PRO A 249 37.02 50.06 -29.30
N THR A 250 38.24 49.53 -29.50
CA THR A 250 39.10 49.93 -30.63
C THR A 250 38.69 49.20 -31.91
N PRO A 251 38.93 49.78 -33.11
CA PRO A 251 38.60 49.14 -34.39
C PRO A 251 39.16 47.72 -34.54
N GLN A 252 40.39 47.50 -34.07
CA GLN A 252 41.06 46.20 -34.12
C GLN A 252 40.38 45.16 -33.23
N LEU A 253 39.87 45.59 -32.07
CA LEU A 253 39.08 44.72 -31.18
C LEU A 253 37.76 44.34 -31.85
N VAL A 254 37.11 45.28 -32.54
CA VAL A 254 35.85 45.05 -33.27
C VAL A 254 36.04 44.04 -34.39
N GLU A 255 37.06 44.20 -35.23
CA GLU A 255 37.36 43.24 -36.30
C GLU A 255 37.69 41.86 -35.76
N PHE A 256 38.52 41.79 -34.71
CA PHE A 256 38.96 40.52 -34.14
C PHE A 256 37.80 39.75 -33.51
N VAL A 257 36.91 40.43 -32.79
CA VAL A 257 35.70 39.81 -32.21
C VAL A 257 34.79 39.31 -33.31
N TYR A 258 34.53 40.11 -34.36
CA TYR A 258 33.70 39.71 -35.50
C TYR A 258 34.17 38.40 -36.15
N TYR A 259 35.47 38.30 -36.49
CA TYR A 259 36.02 37.10 -37.12
C TYR A 259 36.04 35.89 -36.17
N SER A 260 36.27 36.13 -34.88
CA SER A 260 36.27 35.07 -33.88
C SER A 260 34.88 34.47 -33.70
N VAL A 261 33.84 35.32 -33.62
CA VAL A 261 32.42 34.92 -33.48
C VAL A 261 31.94 34.15 -34.72
N LEU A 262 32.32 34.59 -35.92
CA LEU A 262 32.04 33.87 -37.17
C LEU A 262 32.68 32.48 -37.17
N ARG A 263 33.93 32.35 -36.71
CA ARG A 263 34.64 31.07 -36.64
C ARG A 263 33.99 30.09 -35.67
N SER A 264 33.37 30.59 -34.60
CA SER A 264 32.67 29.78 -33.60
C SER A 264 31.24 29.38 -33.99
N GLY A 265 30.73 29.82 -35.15
CA GLY A 265 29.43 29.41 -35.68
C GLY A 265 28.39 30.53 -35.81
N GLY A 266 28.79 31.81 -35.62
CA GLY A 266 27.93 32.98 -35.78
C GLY A 266 27.26 33.47 -34.48
N PRO A 267 26.52 34.59 -34.53
CA PRO A 267 25.98 35.26 -33.34
C PRO A 267 25.03 34.36 -32.54
N GLY A 268 25.20 34.29 -31.21
CA GLY A 268 24.41 33.43 -30.31
C GLY A 268 25.01 32.04 -30.03
N SER A 269 26.07 31.64 -30.73
CA SER A 269 26.92 30.49 -30.35
C SER A 269 28.15 30.87 -29.54
N PHE A 270 28.45 32.17 -29.45
CA PHE A 270 29.54 32.74 -28.66
C PHE A 270 29.09 32.98 -27.22
N ASP A 271 29.38 32.04 -26.32
CA ASP A 271 28.94 32.10 -24.93
C ASP A 271 29.92 32.89 -24.03
N ASN A 272 29.50 33.18 -22.79
CA ASN A 272 30.32 33.90 -21.80
C ASN A 272 31.66 33.20 -21.51
N VAL A 273 31.76 31.88 -21.71
CA VAL A 273 32.98 31.10 -21.48
C VAL A 273 33.96 31.33 -22.63
N LEU A 274 33.48 31.38 -23.88
CA LEU A 274 34.26 31.74 -25.05
C LEU A 274 34.70 33.21 -25.03
N ALA A 275 33.83 34.13 -24.60
CA ALA A 275 34.18 35.54 -24.40
C ALA A 275 35.21 35.73 -23.28
N SER A 276 35.06 34.99 -22.17
CA SER A 276 36.01 34.95 -21.05
C SER A 276 37.37 34.42 -21.51
N ASN A 277 37.40 33.30 -22.25
CA ASN A 277 38.62 32.70 -22.76
C ASN A 277 39.32 33.60 -23.78
N LEU A 278 38.56 34.25 -24.68
CA LEU A 278 39.11 35.19 -25.66
C LEU A 278 39.70 36.44 -24.99
N THR A 279 39.02 36.94 -23.95
CA THR A 279 39.52 38.05 -23.10
C THR A 279 40.80 37.64 -22.38
N TYR A 280 40.86 36.41 -21.87
CA TYR A 280 42.06 35.84 -21.25
C TYR A 280 43.20 35.64 -22.26
N GLU A 281 42.89 35.23 -23.49
CA GLU A 281 43.88 34.99 -24.55
C GLU A 281 44.51 36.31 -25.02
N LEU A 282 43.71 37.38 -25.17
CA LEU A 282 44.17 38.74 -25.44
C LEU A 282 44.99 39.32 -24.29
N LEU A 283 44.51 39.16 -23.04
CA LEU A 283 45.26 39.58 -21.84
C LEU A 283 46.61 38.84 -21.76
N SER A 284 46.62 37.54 -22.07
CA SER A 284 47.84 36.71 -22.04
C SER A 284 48.82 37.05 -23.16
N ARG A 285 48.34 37.45 -24.35
CA ARG A 285 49.17 37.87 -25.48
C ARG A 285 49.83 39.23 -25.25
N GLU A 286 49.12 40.18 -24.67
CA GLU A 286 49.70 41.47 -24.29
C GLU A 286 50.64 41.35 -23.07
N LEU A 287 50.35 40.43 -22.14
CA LEU A 287 51.20 40.15 -20.97
C LEU A 287 52.47 39.36 -21.29
N ASN A 288 52.54 38.61 -22.41
CA ASN A 288 53.76 37.92 -22.85
C ASN A 288 54.81 38.85 -23.48
N GLY A 289 54.50 40.15 -23.64
CA GLY A 289 55.37 41.11 -24.32
C GLY A 289 56.26 41.97 -23.42
N THR A 290 56.22 41.85 -22.09
CA THR A 290 56.93 42.80 -21.19
C THR A 290 57.85 42.14 -20.16
N SER A 291 59.13 42.53 -20.20
CA SER A 291 60.27 41.95 -19.50
C SER A 291 60.44 42.44 -18.05
N SER A 292 59.43 42.27 -17.20
CA SER A 292 59.47 42.67 -15.77
C SER A 292 58.68 41.71 -14.86
N MET A 293 59.10 40.45 -14.82
CA MET A 293 58.44 39.38 -14.06
C MET A 293 58.49 39.59 -12.52
N THR A 294 59.43 40.39 -12.01
CA THR A 294 59.70 40.50 -10.56
C THR A 294 58.80 41.52 -9.83
N ALA A 295 58.23 42.50 -10.54
CA ALA A 295 57.30 43.48 -9.96
C ALA A 295 55.88 42.93 -9.81
N LEU A 296 55.48 42.05 -10.73
CA LEU A 296 54.15 41.42 -10.76
C LEU A 296 53.99 40.34 -9.66
N LEU A 297 55.08 39.65 -9.31
CA LEU A 297 55.13 38.67 -8.22
C LEU A 297 54.89 39.30 -6.82
N ASN A 298 55.29 40.56 -6.61
CA ASN A 298 55.07 41.26 -5.32
C ASN A 298 53.66 41.87 -5.20
N LEU A 299 53.04 42.27 -6.32
CA LEU A 299 51.67 42.78 -6.37
C LEU A 299 50.62 41.67 -6.19
N TYR A 300 50.85 40.48 -6.76
CA TYR A 300 50.02 39.28 -6.52
C TYR A 300 50.03 38.84 -5.05
N ARG A 301 51.14 39.07 -4.34
CA ARG A 301 51.34 38.72 -2.93
C ARG A 301 50.51 39.59 -1.97
N ALA A 302 50.11 40.81 -2.34
CA ALA A 302 49.28 41.68 -1.49
C ALA A 302 47.78 41.41 -1.65
N ALA A 303 47.31 41.12 -2.87
CA ALA A 303 45.89 40.99 -3.18
C ALA A 303 45.19 39.79 -2.52
N PHE A 304 45.88 38.66 -2.34
CA PHE A 304 45.22 37.39 -2.02
C PHE A 304 45.14 37.09 -0.49
N ASN A 305 45.71 37.99 0.33
CA ASN A 305 45.54 37.99 1.79
C ASN A 305 44.15 38.45 2.24
N ASN A 306 43.40 39.15 1.40
CA ASN A 306 42.08 39.72 1.73
C ASN A 306 40.87 38.89 1.27
N VAL A 307 41.05 37.69 0.69
CA VAL A 307 39.96 36.83 0.14
C VAL A 307 39.68 35.60 1.04
N SER A 308 40.06 35.66 2.32
CA SER A 308 39.96 34.55 3.30
C SER A 308 38.54 34.08 3.66
N SER A 309 37.48 34.60 3.02
CA SER A 309 36.10 34.11 3.17
C SER A 309 35.48 33.48 1.90
N ARG A 310 36.21 33.36 0.77
CA ARG A 310 35.74 32.67 -0.46
C ARG A 310 36.75 31.67 -1.07
N TYR A 311 37.60 31.07 -0.25
CA TYR A 311 38.66 30.13 -0.68
C TYR A 311 38.25 28.81 -1.37
N PRO A 312 37.05 28.22 -1.19
CA PRO A 312 36.76 26.94 -1.81
C PRO A 312 36.73 26.98 -3.34
N ASP A 313 36.26 28.09 -3.93
CA ASP A 313 36.02 28.17 -5.37
C ASP A 313 37.31 28.39 -6.18
N LEU A 314 38.31 29.08 -5.63
CA LEU A 314 39.58 29.33 -6.32
C LEU A 314 40.50 28.09 -6.30
N ILE A 315 40.45 27.28 -5.23
CA ILE A 315 41.13 25.98 -5.15
C ILE A 315 40.51 24.99 -6.14
N TYR A 316 39.18 25.02 -6.27
CA TYR A 316 38.44 24.16 -7.20
C TYR A 316 38.80 24.42 -8.67
N VAL A 317 39.07 25.68 -9.04
CA VAL A 317 39.47 26.07 -10.40
C VAL A 317 40.94 25.73 -10.69
N LEU A 318 41.85 25.92 -9.73
CA LEU A 318 43.27 25.56 -9.90
C LEU A 318 43.50 24.03 -9.98
N TYR A 319 42.61 23.23 -9.38
CA TYR A 319 42.65 21.76 -9.39
C TYR A 319 42.19 21.11 -10.71
N ARG A 320 41.36 21.80 -11.51
CA ARG A 320 40.66 21.19 -12.66
C ARG A 320 41.36 21.34 -14.02
N SER A 321 42.44 22.11 -14.11
CA SER A 321 43.16 22.37 -15.37
C SER A 321 44.61 21.86 -15.31
N PRO A 322 44.85 20.57 -15.63
CA PRO A 322 46.18 19.98 -15.61
C PRO A 322 46.97 20.44 -16.84
N GLY A 323 47.74 21.52 -16.72
CA GLY A 323 48.57 21.98 -17.83
C GLY A 323 49.66 23.02 -17.53
N ILE A 324 49.74 23.61 -16.33
CA ILE A 324 50.65 24.75 -16.08
C ILE A 324 51.72 24.38 -15.04
N GLN A 325 53.00 24.36 -15.45
CA GLN A 325 54.13 24.21 -14.52
C GLN A 325 54.29 25.45 -13.60
N GLY A 326 54.36 25.26 -12.28
CA GLY A 326 54.65 26.32 -11.28
C GLY A 326 53.50 26.73 -10.35
N GLN A 327 52.30 26.18 -10.54
CA GLN A 327 51.05 26.58 -9.87
C GLN A 327 51.05 26.45 -8.32
N TYR A 328 51.88 25.56 -7.77
CA TYR A 328 51.92 25.30 -6.32
C TYR A 328 52.71 26.32 -5.49
N GLN A 329 53.65 27.06 -6.09
CA GLN A 329 54.46 28.04 -5.34
C GLN A 329 53.73 29.37 -5.13
N LEU A 330 52.89 29.79 -6.08
CA LEU A 330 52.12 31.03 -5.99
C LEU A 330 51.03 30.94 -4.91
N LEU A 331 50.44 29.76 -4.71
CA LEU A 331 49.41 29.50 -3.69
C LEU A 331 49.93 29.71 -2.26
N GLY A 332 51.24 29.45 -2.03
CA GLY A 332 51.85 29.53 -0.70
C GLY A 332 52.20 30.93 -0.20
N TYR A 333 52.47 31.89 -1.09
CA TYR A 333 52.96 33.21 -0.67
C TYR A 333 51.88 34.14 -0.13
N VAL A 334 50.63 33.87 -0.47
CA VAL A 334 49.56 34.86 -0.33
C VAL A 334 48.57 34.53 0.82
N VAL A 335 48.87 33.47 1.55
CA VAL A 335 48.20 33.10 2.81
C VAL A 335 48.89 33.76 4.02
N ASN A 336 50.12 34.29 3.86
CA ASN A 336 51.00 34.65 4.98
C ASN A 336 50.98 36.13 5.44
N ILE A 337 50.35 37.08 4.73
CA ILE A 337 50.44 38.54 5.02
C ILE A 337 49.20 39.12 5.75
N SER A 338 47.96 38.59 5.64
CA SER A 338 46.80 39.10 6.41
C SER A 338 46.85 38.78 7.90
N ARG A 339 47.62 37.76 8.27
CA ARG A 339 47.72 37.26 9.65
C ARG A 339 48.41 38.25 10.60
N GLY A 340 49.42 39.01 10.11
CA GLY A 340 50.25 39.87 10.96
C GLY A 340 49.63 41.20 11.41
N ALA A 341 48.62 41.75 10.70
CA ALA A 341 48.02 43.04 11.04
C ALA A 341 46.93 42.92 12.14
N ALA A 342 46.20 41.80 12.16
CA ALA A 342 45.21 41.50 13.20
C ALA A 342 45.88 41.17 14.55
N GLU A 343 47.07 40.56 14.51
CA GLU A 343 47.88 40.20 15.67
C GLU A 343 48.20 41.39 16.59
N LEU A 344 48.72 42.48 16.02
CA LEU A 344 49.21 43.64 16.77
C LEU A 344 48.11 44.40 17.55
N THR A 345 46.87 44.44 17.04
CA THR A 345 45.77 45.23 17.62
C THR A 345 45.18 44.58 18.88
N PHE A 346 45.17 43.24 18.93
CA PHE A 346 44.66 42.47 20.06
C PHE A 346 45.60 42.48 21.26
N VAL A 347 46.91 42.39 20.99
CA VAL A 347 47.95 42.43 22.03
C VAL A 347 47.87 43.73 22.84
N ASP A 348 47.65 44.88 22.18
CA ASP A 348 47.56 46.19 22.84
C ASP A 348 46.31 46.33 23.74
N ALA A 349 45.23 45.62 23.42
CA ALA A 349 44.03 45.59 24.27
C ALA A 349 44.22 44.76 25.55
N VAL A 350 44.89 43.61 25.46
CA VAL A 350 45.23 42.77 26.63
C VAL A 350 46.19 43.50 27.57
N ARG A 351 47.14 44.28 27.01
CA ARG A 351 48.06 45.11 27.80
C ARG A 351 47.39 46.14 28.71
N GLY A 352 46.23 46.68 28.32
CA GLY A 352 45.53 47.74 29.06
C GLY A 352 44.66 47.26 30.23
N GLN A 353 44.49 45.94 30.41
CA GLN A 353 43.53 45.33 31.37
C GLN A 353 44.17 44.74 32.64
N VAL A 354 45.51 44.55 32.68
CA VAL A 354 46.20 43.83 33.77
C VAL A 354 47.02 44.82 34.62
N THR A 355 46.78 44.87 35.93
CA THR A 355 47.40 45.85 36.86
C THR A 355 48.65 45.33 37.58
N SER A 356 48.88 44.01 37.60
CA SER A 356 50.04 43.35 38.22
C SER A 356 51.15 43.10 37.21
N GLN A 357 52.36 43.60 37.51
CA GLN A 357 53.56 43.42 36.69
C GLN A 357 53.94 41.93 36.53
N ARG A 358 53.51 41.10 37.51
CA ARG A 358 53.67 39.65 37.60
C ARG A 358 52.84 38.88 36.57
N GLU A 359 51.57 39.26 36.44
CA GLU A 359 50.61 38.61 35.55
C GLU A 359 50.76 39.07 34.10
N LEU A 360 51.11 40.34 33.88
CA LEU A 360 51.23 40.87 32.53
C LEU A 360 52.34 40.17 31.72
N GLU A 361 53.49 39.82 32.33
CA GLU A 361 54.54 39.09 31.61
C GLU A 361 54.18 37.64 31.28
N LEU A 362 53.36 37.00 32.12
CA LEU A 362 52.88 35.66 31.82
C LEU A 362 51.81 35.72 30.71
N LEU A 363 50.99 36.77 30.66
CA LEU A 363 49.88 36.88 29.70
C LEU A 363 50.26 37.50 28.35
N LEU A 364 51.31 38.34 28.27
CA LEU A 364 51.73 38.99 27.02
C LEU A 364 52.16 38.02 25.90
N PRO A 365 53.02 37.02 26.17
CA PRO A 365 53.45 36.04 25.16
C PRO A 365 52.27 35.19 24.70
N VAL A 366 51.37 34.84 25.63
CA VAL A 366 50.12 34.13 25.35
C VAL A 366 49.22 34.97 24.43
N ALA A 367 49.04 36.25 24.73
CA ALA A 367 48.25 37.16 23.92
C ALA A 367 48.86 37.41 22.54
N TYR A 368 50.19 37.52 22.43
CA TYR A 368 50.91 37.68 21.16
C TYR A 368 50.77 36.45 20.28
N ALA A 369 51.10 35.27 20.81
CA ALA A 369 51.00 34.00 20.10
C ALA A 369 49.55 33.65 19.71
N TYR A 370 48.58 33.95 20.58
CA TYR A 370 47.17 33.80 20.24
C TYR A 370 46.74 34.76 19.11
N ALA A 371 47.27 35.98 19.10
CA ALA A 371 46.96 36.95 18.06
C ALA A 371 47.69 36.63 16.72
N SER A 372 48.96 36.19 16.70
CA SER A 372 49.68 35.71 15.49
C SER A 372 49.02 34.51 14.86
N SER A 373 48.41 33.69 15.71
CA SER A 373 47.69 32.53 15.23
C SER A 373 46.41 32.88 14.49
N GLY A 374 45.97 34.15 14.55
CA GLY A 374 44.68 34.61 14.03
C GLY A 374 43.51 34.35 14.98
N PHE A 375 43.74 34.43 16.30
CA PHE A 375 42.76 34.12 17.37
C PHE A 375 42.32 32.66 17.38
N ASN A 376 43.25 31.76 17.11
CA ASN A 376 43.02 30.33 17.11
C ASN A 376 43.14 29.78 18.54
N SER A 377 42.06 29.24 19.10
CA SER A 377 42.01 28.71 20.48
C SER A 377 43.05 27.63 20.74
N SER A 378 43.46 26.88 19.72
CA SER A 378 44.56 25.90 19.82
C SER A 378 45.94 26.55 19.97
N ALA A 379 46.15 27.74 19.42
CA ALA A 379 47.38 28.51 19.63
C ALA A 379 47.35 29.31 20.94
N LEU A 380 46.16 29.66 21.46
CA LEU A 380 46.02 30.13 22.84
C LEU A 380 46.49 29.04 23.81
N VAL A 381 46.00 27.81 23.60
CA VAL A 381 46.36 26.63 24.39
C VAL A 381 47.85 26.31 24.24
N ALA A 382 48.41 26.37 23.02
CA ALA A 382 49.85 26.17 22.79
C ALA A 382 50.72 27.29 23.40
N ALA A 383 50.21 28.51 23.45
CA ALA A 383 50.95 29.61 24.06
C ALA A 383 50.87 29.56 25.59
N MET A 384 49.71 29.22 26.15
CA MET A 384 49.57 28.89 27.58
C MET A 384 50.48 27.72 27.94
N TYR A 385 50.53 26.69 27.11
CA TYR A 385 51.42 25.53 27.24
C TYR A 385 52.88 25.94 27.26
N ASN A 386 53.32 26.81 26.35
CA ASN A 386 54.71 27.28 26.32
C ASN A 386 55.06 28.15 27.54
N VAL A 387 54.16 29.05 27.94
CA VAL A 387 54.37 29.88 29.15
C VAL A 387 54.37 29.02 30.43
N THR A 388 53.54 27.99 30.49
CA THR A 388 53.50 27.05 31.62
C THR A 388 54.73 26.11 31.59
N ALA A 389 55.24 25.75 30.42
CA ALA A 389 56.49 25.00 30.24
C ALA A 389 57.70 25.83 30.69
N GLU A 390 57.76 27.11 30.32
CA GLU A 390 58.79 28.04 30.80
C GLU A 390 58.74 28.21 32.33
N ALA A 391 57.54 28.31 32.91
CA ALA A 391 57.36 28.38 34.36
C ALA A 391 57.82 27.07 35.06
N LEU A 392 57.57 25.90 34.50
CA LEU A 392 58.03 24.61 35.02
C LEU A 392 59.55 24.43 34.88
N ALA A 393 60.13 24.88 33.75
CA ALA A 393 61.57 24.96 33.57
C ALA A 393 62.20 25.89 34.61
N SER A 394 61.46 26.92 35.06
CA SER A 394 61.88 27.83 36.14
C SER A 394 61.99 27.18 37.55
N TYR A 395 61.60 25.90 37.69
CA TYR A 395 61.81 25.07 38.89
C TYR A 395 62.88 23.98 38.70
N ARG A 396 63.81 24.14 37.73
CA ARG A 396 64.87 23.18 37.37
C ARG A 396 64.35 21.83 36.82
N VAL A 397 63.11 21.77 36.33
CA VAL A 397 62.64 20.64 35.53
C VAL A 397 63.29 20.72 34.14
N PRO A 398 63.85 19.63 33.59
CA PRO A 398 64.44 19.67 32.25
C PRO A 398 63.41 20.14 31.21
N GLU A 399 63.81 21.07 30.35
CA GLU A 399 62.96 21.76 29.37
C GLU A 399 62.02 20.85 28.55
N PRO A 400 62.45 19.68 28.03
CA PRO A 400 61.56 18.82 27.24
C PRO A 400 60.48 18.10 28.08
N VAL A 401 60.74 17.99 29.39
CA VAL A 401 59.84 17.40 30.36
C VAL A 401 58.85 18.44 30.84
N ALA A 402 59.33 19.66 31.07
CA ALA A 402 58.51 20.82 31.39
C ALA A 402 57.50 21.13 30.28
N GLU A 403 57.91 21.02 29.00
CA GLU A 403 57.01 21.10 27.84
C GLU A 403 55.90 20.05 27.91
N ASN A 404 56.22 18.77 27.95
CA ASN A 404 55.16 17.75 27.93
C ASN A 404 54.24 17.80 29.17
N LEU A 405 54.76 18.18 30.34
CA LEU A 405 53.96 18.38 31.56
C LEU A 405 52.99 19.57 31.46
N SER A 406 53.40 20.65 30.82
CA SER A 406 52.54 21.82 30.66
C SER A 406 51.33 21.52 29.78
N TYR A 407 51.42 20.54 28.86
CA TYR A 407 50.25 20.06 28.11
C TYR A 407 49.12 19.60 29.01
N TYR A 408 49.47 18.76 29.97
CA TYR A 408 48.51 18.04 30.78
C TYR A 408 47.87 18.97 31.80
N ILE A 409 48.64 19.95 32.30
CA ILE A 409 48.17 21.00 33.20
C ILE A 409 47.23 21.97 32.47
N VAL A 410 47.57 22.44 31.27
CA VAL A 410 46.77 23.42 30.51
C VAL A 410 45.49 22.80 29.92
N SER A 411 45.52 21.49 29.58
CA SER A 411 44.38 20.79 28.97
C SER A 411 43.37 20.17 29.96
N GLY A 412 43.68 20.16 31.27
CA GLY A 412 42.75 19.93 32.37
C GLY A 412 41.98 18.60 32.40
N SER A 413 42.43 17.54 31.69
CA SER A 413 41.55 16.43 31.29
C SER A 413 41.91 15.02 31.80
N LEU A 414 42.87 14.85 32.71
CA LEU A 414 43.30 13.51 33.16
C LEU A 414 43.34 13.34 34.69
N SER A 415 42.99 12.14 35.16
CA SER A 415 43.11 11.73 36.56
C SER A 415 44.58 11.70 37.01
N ARG A 416 44.85 12.11 38.26
CA ARG A 416 46.20 12.33 38.84
C ARG A 416 47.23 11.23 38.57
N GLU A 417 46.81 9.96 38.55
CA GLU A 417 47.67 8.79 38.30
C GLU A 417 48.16 8.71 36.85
N VAL A 418 47.31 9.05 35.88
CA VAL A 418 47.65 9.01 34.44
C VAL A 418 48.58 10.16 34.08
N ALA A 419 48.36 11.34 34.66
CA ALA A 419 49.27 12.47 34.50
C ALA A 419 50.66 12.16 35.09
N ALA A 420 50.73 11.47 36.23
CA ALA A 420 52.00 11.04 36.84
C ALA A 420 52.74 9.98 35.99
N VAL A 421 52.03 9.00 35.41
CA VAL A 421 52.62 7.99 34.49
C VAL A 421 53.29 8.66 33.29
N ASP A 422 52.58 9.55 32.63
CA ASP A 422 53.08 10.17 31.41
C ASP A 422 54.13 11.25 31.71
N ALA A 423 54.07 11.91 32.87
CA ALA A 423 55.14 12.76 33.37
C ALA A 423 56.44 11.98 33.60
N VAL A 424 56.36 10.80 34.24
CA VAL A 424 57.52 9.92 34.49
C VAL A 424 58.09 9.37 33.17
N LYS A 425 57.22 8.90 32.25
CA LYS A 425 57.63 8.47 30.89
C LYS A 425 58.40 9.55 30.17
N THR A 426 57.90 10.77 30.26
CA THR A 426 58.50 11.94 29.63
C THR A 426 59.85 12.28 30.28
N LEU A 427 59.92 12.28 31.62
CA LEU A 427 61.16 12.51 32.36
C LEU A 427 62.23 11.47 31.99
N LEU A 428 61.83 10.21 31.82
CA LEU A 428 62.68 9.11 31.37
C LEU A 428 63.12 9.24 29.91
N LEU A 429 62.23 9.70 29.01
CA LEU A 429 62.49 9.91 27.59
C LEU A 429 63.51 11.00 27.31
N TYR A 430 63.50 12.06 28.13
CA TYR A 430 64.25 13.27 27.86
C TYR A 430 65.36 13.55 28.89
N ALA A 431 65.50 12.72 29.93
CA ALA A 431 66.67 12.76 30.80
C ALA A 431 67.92 12.31 30.02
N PRO A 432 69.02 13.08 30.02
CA PRO A 432 70.23 12.70 29.28
C PRO A 432 70.84 11.40 29.83
N GLU A 433 71.34 10.55 28.93
CA GLU A 433 71.82 9.20 29.24
C GLU A 433 72.89 9.19 30.35
N GLY A 434 72.66 8.37 31.40
CA GLY A 434 73.54 8.21 32.56
C GLY A 434 73.22 9.08 33.79
N ALA A 435 72.34 10.08 33.68
CA ALA A 435 71.98 10.99 34.79
C ALA A 435 70.76 10.53 35.62
N LEU A 436 70.19 9.37 35.28
CA LEU A 436 68.94 8.86 35.85
C LEU A 436 68.99 8.69 37.39
N ALA A 437 70.17 8.39 37.94
CA ALA A 437 70.40 8.34 39.39
C ALA A 437 70.25 9.71 40.10
N ASN A 438 70.59 10.82 39.41
CA ASN A 438 70.49 12.18 39.96
C ASN A 438 69.05 12.74 39.89
N TYR A 439 68.23 12.28 38.95
CA TYR A 439 66.81 12.68 38.85
C TYR A 439 65.90 11.93 39.83
N SER A 440 66.44 10.99 40.61
CA SER A 440 65.71 10.28 41.66
C SER A 440 65.15 11.22 42.75
N GLN A 441 65.80 12.37 43.02
CA GLN A 441 65.26 13.40 43.93
C GLN A 441 64.07 14.17 43.31
N VAL A 442 64.10 14.45 42.01
CA VAL A 442 63.02 15.16 41.27
C VAL A 442 61.79 14.26 41.13
N LEU A 443 62.00 12.98 40.82
CA LEU A 443 60.95 11.97 40.75
C LEU A 443 60.26 11.74 42.11
N ARG A 444 60.99 11.92 43.22
CA ARG A 444 60.45 11.87 44.58
C ARG A 444 59.66 13.12 44.99
N GLY A 445 60.03 14.32 44.50
CA GLY A 445 59.38 15.60 44.84
C GLY A 445 58.22 16.02 43.93
N LEU A 446 58.06 15.37 42.78
CA LEU A 446 56.99 15.64 41.80
C LEU A 446 55.56 15.68 42.39
N PRO A 447 55.18 14.82 43.36
CA PRO A 447 53.86 14.89 43.98
C PRO A 447 53.60 16.21 44.73
N GLU A 448 54.61 16.81 45.38
CA GLU A 448 54.46 18.08 46.13
C GLU A 448 54.24 19.28 45.20
N VAL A 449 54.90 19.31 44.04
CA VAL A 449 54.74 20.39 43.04
C VAL A 449 53.37 20.35 42.36
N LEU A 450 52.83 19.15 42.13
CA LEU A 450 51.48 18.98 41.58
C LEU A 450 50.38 19.37 42.59
N LEU A 451 50.64 19.16 43.88
CA LEU A 451 49.78 19.58 44.99
C LEU A 451 49.76 21.11 45.19
N GLU A 452 50.86 21.81 44.85
CA GLU A 452 50.97 23.27 44.99
C GLU A 452 50.19 24.04 43.90
N TYR A 453 50.06 23.45 42.70
CA TYR A 453 49.31 24.00 41.56
C TYR A 453 47.82 23.60 41.55
N ASP A 454 47.44 22.47 42.15
CA ASP A 454 46.06 22.11 42.47
C ASP A 454 45.92 21.82 43.98
N PRO A 455 45.66 22.87 44.80
CA PRO A 455 45.59 22.77 46.25
C PRO A 455 44.48 21.85 46.77
N SER A 456 43.58 21.38 45.91
CA SER A 456 42.45 20.50 46.25
C SER A 456 42.79 19.01 46.16
N ALA A 457 44.07 18.67 45.98
CA ALA A 457 44.49 17.30 45.71
C ALA A 457 44.70 16.40 46.95
N ASP A 458 43.78 15.45 47.13
CA ASP A 458 43.84 14.32 48.08
C ASP A 458 45.06 13.39 47.86
N GLY A 459 45.80 13.07 48.94
CA GLY A 459 47.18 12.56 48.95
C GLY A 459 47.42 11.08 48.60
N SER A 460 46.63 10.47 47.72
CA SER A 460 46.68 9.02 47.42
C SER A 460 47.91 8.53 46.61
N LEU A 461 48.65 9.44 45.97
CA LEU A 461 49.87 9.15 45.18
C LEU A 461 51.05 8.63 46.02
N TYR A 462 51.01 8.80 47.34
CA TYR A 462 52.07 8.33 48.24
C TYR A 462 51.99 6.82 48.56
N SER A 463 51.02 6.08 48.01
CA SER A 463 50.93 4.62 48.19
C SER A 463 51.93 3.88 47.28
N ASN A 464 52.96 3.30 47.90
CA ASN A 464 54.17 2.78 47.27
C ASN A 464 53.95 1.71 46.17
N SER A 465 52.80 1.02 46.14
CA SER A 465 52.45 0.02 45.12
C SER A 465 51.98 0.61 43.79
N THR A 466 51.33 1.78 43.84
CA THR A 466 50.70 2.39 42.67
C THR A 466 51.74 3.13 41.85
N TYR A 467 52.66 3.83 42.53
CA TYR A 467 53.79 4.52 41.90
C TYR A 467 54.76 3.55 41.20
N ALA A 468 55.06 2.38 41.78
CA ALA A 468 55.94 1.39 41.16
C ALA A 468 55.38 0.81 39.85
N ASN A 469 54.08 0.50 39.80
CA ASN A 469 53.41 0.01 38.59
C ASN A 469 53.35 1.08 37.48
N VAL A 470 53.14 2.33 37.90
CA VAL A 470 53.12 3.50 37.03
C VAL A 470 54.50 3.73 36.39
N VAL A 471 55.58 3.63 37.16
CA VAL A 471 56.96 3.76 36.68
C VAL A 471 57.34 2.60 35.74
N ALA A 472 57.00 1.35 36.07
CA ALA A 472 57.31 0.18 35.24
C ALA A 472 56.63 0.24 33.86
N SER A 473 55.35 0.63 33.83
CA SER A 473 54.60 0.82 32.58
C SER A 473 55.14 2.00 31.76
N GLY A 474 55.76 2.97 32.42
CA GLY A 474 56.44 4.08 31.78
C GLY A 474 57.75 3.72 31.10
N VAL A 475 58.60 2.98 31.80
CA VAL A 475 59.92 2.53 31.30
C VAL A 475 59.80 1.59 30.10
N LEU A 476 58.77 0.73 30.07
CA LEU A 476 58.52 -0.19 28.94
C LEU A 476 57.96 0.51 27.69
N GLY A 477 57.39 1.71 27.83
CA GLY A 477 56.69 2.43 26.77
C GLY A 477 57.55 3.39 25.94
N SER A 478 58.78 3.71 26.35
CA SER A 478 59.67 4.61 25.62
C SER A 478 60.88 3.90 25.03
N ALA A 479 61.16 4.20 23.77
CA ALA A 479 62.19 3.55 22.94
C ALA A 479 63.63 3.95 23.32
N LEU A 480 64.00 3.82 24.60
CA LEU A 480 65.39 3.88 25.05
C LEU A 480 65.96 2.46 25.17
N ASN A 481 67.11 2.27 24.54
CA ASN A 481 67.97 1.11 24.75
C ASN A 481 68.52 1.20 26.19
N VAL A 482 67.79 0.64 27.16
CA VAL A 482 68.23 0.53 28.56
C VAL A 482 69.48 -0.35 28.58
N THR A 483 70.65 0.29 28.47
CA THR A 483 71.95 -0.38 28.63
C THR A 483 72.27 -0.64 30.10
N ASP A 484 71.44 -0.12 31.02
CA ASP A 484 71.55 -0.47 32.42
C ASP A 484 70.90 -1.83 32.69
N ARG A 485 71.72 -2.86 32.47
CA ARG A 485 71.41 -4.29 32.52
C ARG A 485 70.65 -4.70 33.78
N GLN A 486 70.76 -3.95 34.88
CA GLN A 486 70.13 -4.26 36.16
C GLN A 486 68.61 -4.02 36.20
N VAL A 487 68.09 -2.96 35.57
CA VAL A 487 66.65 -2.62 35.64
C VAL A 487 65.81 -3.52 34.73
N LEU A 488 66.37 -3.92 33.58
CA LEU A 488 65.75 -4.90 32.70
C LEU A 488 65.83 -6.33 33.23
N LEU A 489 66.88 -6.70 33.97
CA LEU A 489 67.01 -8.05 34.56
C LEU A 489 65.96 -8.31 35.65
N GLU A 490 65.59 -7.30 36.44
CA GLU A 490 64.52 -7.45 37.45
C GLU A 490 63.11 -7.49 36.84
N LEU A 491 62.89 -6.90 35.66
CA LEU A 491 61.60 -6.92 34.96
C LEU A 491 61.43 -8.11 34.00
N ALA A 492 62.52 -8.67 33.48
CA ALA A 492 62.54 -9.73 32.48
C ALA A 492 62.72 -11.14 33.05
N GLU A 493 62.73 -11.30 34.36
CA GLU A 493 63.05 -12.58 35.03
C GLU A 493 62.01 -13.71 34.79
N ASN A 494 61.10 -13.60 33.81
CA ASN A 494 60.17 -14.71 33.56
C ASN A 494 59.59 -15.00 32.15
N ARG A 495 60.02 -14.41 31.01
CA ARG A 495 59.52 -14.84 29.67
C ARG A 495 60.52 -14.72 28.49
N SER A 496 60.36 -15.58 27.48
CA SER A 496 61.33 -15.78 26.37
C SER A 496 61.28 -14.72 25.23
N PRO A 497 62.37 -14.50 24.47
CA PRO A 497 62.47 -13.47 23.42
C PRO A 497 61.43 -13.57 22.30
N THR A 498 60.99 -14.78 21.96
CA THR A 498 59.91 -15.02 20.99
C THR A 498 58.58 -14.47 21.48
N SER A 499 58.32 -14.49 22.79
CA SER A 499 57.11 -13.90 23.37
C SER A 499 57.10 -12.37 23.27
N VAL A 500 58.29 -11.75 23.26
CA VAL A 500 58.45 -10.30 23.10
C VAL A 500 58.25 -9.90 21.64
N ALA A 501 58.81 -10.63 20.68
CA ALA A 501 58.58 -10.38 19.25
C ALA A 501 57.09 -10.58 18.86
N VAL A 502 56.46 -11.64 19.36
CA VAL A 502 55.02 -11.88 19.18
C VAL A 502 54.18 -10.81 19.87
N GLN A 503 54.60 -10.26 21.02
CA GLN A 503 53.90 -9.15 21.69
C GLN A 503 54.01 -7.83 20.93
N VAL A 504 55.17 -7.50 20.36
CA VAL A 504 55.36 -6.27 19.56
C VAL A 504 54.57 -6.33 18.26
N ILE A 505 54.52 -7.50 17.62
CA ILE A 505 53.71 -7.73 16.42
C ILE A 505 52.20 -7.78 16.76
N ASN A 506 51.81 -8.38 17.90
CA ASN A 506 50.43 -8.30 18.42
C ASN A 506 49.99 -6.87 18.76
N GLY A 507 50.94 -6.02 19.17
CA GLY A 507 50.69 -4.61 19.49
C GLY A 507 50.48 -3.72 18.26
N THR A 508 50.95 -4.14 17.08
CA THR A 508 50.82 -3.38 15.82
C THR A 508 49.67 -3.85 14.94
N LEU A 509 49.15 -5.06 15.15
CA LEU A 509 48.03 -5.62 14.39
C LEU A 509 46.69 -5.47 15.13
N ASN A 510 45.78 -4.66 14.58
CA ASN A 510 44.43 -4.46 15.13
C ASN A 510 43.44 -5.58 14.79
N SER A 511 43.68 -6.38 13.75
CA SER A 511 42.76 -7.45 13.33
C SER A 511 43.14 -8.80 13.97
N THR A 512 42.19 -9.41 14.70
CA THR A 512 42.33 -10.76 15.28
C THR A 512 42.69 -11.81 14.23
N VAL A 513 42.11 -11.69 13.02
CA VAL A 513 42.39 -12.58 11.88
C VAL A 513 43.83 -12.41 11.38
N ALA A 514 44.37 -11.19 11.39
CA ALA A 514 45.77 -10.93 11.03
C ALA A 514 46.74 -11.57 12.02
N ARG A 515 46.39 -11.62 13.31
CA ARG A 515 47.16 -12.27 14.37
C ARG A 515 47.18 -13.79 14.23
N GLU A 516 46.06 -14.38 13.83
CA GLU A 516 45.95 -15.83 13.60
C GLU A 516 46.63 -16.27 12.31
N LEU A 517 46.54 -15.46 11.25
CA LEU A 517 47.32 -15.64 10.03
C LEU A 517 48.83 -15.60 10.32
N LEU A 518 49.26 -14.82 11.32
CA LEU A 518 50.64 -14.76 11.78
C LEU A 518 51.12 -16.06 12.40
N ASN A 519 50.25 -16.73 13.16
CA ASN A 519 50.53 -18.06 13.70
C ASN A 519 50.63 -19.09 12.57
N GLU A 520 49.81 -18.97 11.53
CA GLU A 520 49.89 -19.82 10.32
C GLU A 520 51.16 -19.57 9.50
N VAL A 521 51.55 -18.30 9.32
CA VAL A 521 52.82 -17.90 8.68
C VAL A 521 54.01 -18.42 9.48
N ALA A 522 53.95 -18.36 10.82
CA ALA A 522 55.00 -18.89 11.69
C ALA A 522 55.13 -20.43 11.66
N MET A 523 54.09 -21.14 11.20
CA MET A 523 54.11 -22.59 11.01
C MET A 523 54.63 -23.02 9.63
N HIS A 524 54.85 -22.08 8.69
CA HIS A 524 55.44 -22.35 7.39
C HIS A 524 56.98 -22.16 7.42
N GLU A 525 57.71 -22.87 6.55
CA GLU A 525 59.17 -22.71 6.38
C GLU A 525 59.57 -21.25 6.08
N PRO A 526 60.83 -20.83 6.36
CA PRO A 526 61.22 -19.43 6.33
C PRO A 526 60.85 -18.73 5.03
N ILE A 527 60.07 -17.66 5.15
CA ILE A 527 59.64 -16.82 4.03
C ILE A 527 60.72 -15.78 3.79
N ASP A 528 61.47 -15.94 2.70
CA ASP A 528 62.67 -15.13 2.45
C ASP A 528 62.36 -13.77 1.80
N ASN A 529 61.21 -13.61 1.14
CA ASN A 529 60.84 -12.36 0.47
C ASN A 529 59.31 -12.12 0.34
N TYR A 530 58.94 -10.86 0.14
CA TYR A 530 57.54 -10.42 0.03
C TYR A 530 56.79 -11.06 -1.14
N SER A 531 57.48 -11.37 -2.25
CA SER A 531 56.89 -12.08 -3.39
C SER A 531 56.51 -13.53 -3.08
N GLN A 532 57.29 -14.21 -2.26
CA GLN A 532 57.02 -15.57 -1.80
C GLN A 532 55.82 -15.58 -0.84
N LEU A 533 55.72 -14.58 0.06
CA LEU A 533 54.55 -14.36 0.91
C LEU A 533 53.28 -14.14 0.07
N LEU A 534 53.32 -13.26 -0.94
CA LEU A 534 52.20 -12.99 -1.85
C LEU A 534 51.75 -14.25 -2.61
N SER A 535 52.65 -15.19 -2.91
CA SER A 535 52.31 -16.44 -3.61
C SER A 535 51.60 -17.47 -2.71
N LEU A 536 51.90 -17.48 -1.42
CA LEU A 536 51.33 -18.44 -0.44
C LEU A 536 50.04 -17.91 0.23
N MET A 537 49.92 -16.59 0.37
CA MET A 537 48.79 -15.93 1.03
C MET A 537 47.39 -16.33 0.56
N PRO A 538 47.10 -16.53 -0.74
CA PRO A 538 45.76 -16.90 -1.18
C PRO A 538 45.28 -18.21 -0.54
N SER A 539 46.17 -19.21 -0.46
CA SER A 539 45.86 -20.51 0.13
C SER A 539 45.67 -20.42 1.65
N MET A 540 46.53 -19.66 2.33
CA MET A 540 46.47 -19.45 3.79
C MET A 540 45.22 -18.67 4.21
N LEU A 541 44.90 -17.59 3.49
CA LEU A 541 43.67 -16.81 3.71
C LEU A 541 42.44 -17.68 3.45
N SER A 542 42.46 -18.50 2.40
CA SER A 542 41.34 -19.39 2.10
C SER A 542 41.11 -20.44 3.19
N ASP A 543 42.19 -21.04 3.70
CA ASP A 543 42.12 -22.05 4.76
C ASP A 543 41.70 -21.43 6.12
N LEU A 544 42.25 -20.26 6.44
CA LEU A 544 41.89 -19.51 7.65
C LEU A 544 40.41 -19.09 7.63
N LEU A 545 39.95 -18.46 6.54
CA LEU A 545 38.56 -18.03 6.40
C LEU A 545 37.60 -19.23 6.37
N GLY A 546 38.01 -20.35 5.80
CA GLY A 546 37.28 -21.62 5.86
C GLY A 546 37.10 -22.13 7.30
N ARG A 547 38.15 -22.06 8.14
CA ARG A 547 38.10 -22.41 9.57
C ARG A 547 37.20 -21.48 10.39
N TYR A 548 37.13 -20.21 10.01
CA TYR A 548 36.20 -19.23 10.57
C TYR A 548 34.75 -19.36 10.04
N GLY A 549 34.48 -20.40 9.24
CA GLY A 549 33.14 -20.72 8.77
C GLY A 549 32.64 -19.84 7.65
N LEU A 550 33.51 -19.10 6.94
CA LEU A 550 33.09 -18.43 5.71
C LEU A 550 32.75 -19.48 4.64
N PRO A 551 31.56 -19.40 4.00
CA PRO A 551 31.21 -20.25 2.88
C PRO A 551 32.23 -20.16 1.75
N SER A 552 32.58 -21.29 1.12
CA SER A 552 33.64 -21.38 0.11
C SER A 552 33.46 -20.43 -1.09
N ASN A 553 32.21 -20.12 -1.47
CA ASN A 553 31.88 -19.14 -2.50
C ASN A 553 32.24 -17.69 -2.12
N LEU A 554 32.22 -17.36 -0.81
CA LEU A 554 32.61 -16.05 -0.28
C LEU A 554 34.08 -15.99 0.10
N THR A 555 34.64 -17.11 0.58
CA THR A 555 36.06 -17.24 0.90
C THR A 555 36.94 -16.87 -0.28
N GLY A 556 36.70 -17.45 -1.46
CA GLY A 556 37.49 -17.14 -2.66
C GLY A 556 37.38 -15.67 -3.10
N LEU A 557 36.24 -15.02 -2.86
CA LEU A 557 36.04 -13.60 -3.18
C LEU A 557 36.81 -12.69 -2.22
N VAL A 558 36.70 -12.94 -0.91
CA VAL A 558 37.42 -12.19 0.13
C VAL A 558 38.92 -12.34 -0.06
N VAL A 559 39.40 -13.57 -0.31
CA VAL A 559 40.81 -13.85 -0.63
C VAL A 559 41.27 -13.05 -1.83
N ASN A 560 40.54 -13.11 -2.95
CA ASN A 560 40.94 -12.41 -4.17
C ASN A 560 40.93 -10.89 -3.98
N SER A 561 39.93 -10.34 -3.28
CA SER A 561 39.89 -8.90 -2.96
C SER A 561 41.04 -8.48 -2.03
N THR A 562 41.35 -9.24 -0.99
CA THR A 562 42.51 -9.00 -0.11
C THR A 562 43.82 -9.03 -0.90
N MET A 563 44.00 -10.00 -1.80
CA MET A 563 45.19 -10.11 -2.64
C MET A 563 45.33 -8.97 -3.65
N ASN A 564 44.23 -8.49 -4.23
CA ASN A 564 44.25 -7.34 -5.15
C ASN A 564 44.58 -6.02 -4.44
N VAL A 565 44.21 -5.88 -3.16
CA VAL A 565 44.64 -4.76 -2.31
C VAL A 565 46.15 -4.86 -2.02
N LEU A 566 46.63 -6.04 -1.65
CA LEU A 566 48.04 -6.29 -1.34
C LEU A 566 48.98 -6.13 -2.54
N THR A 567 48.48 -6.38 -3.75
CA THR A 567 49.22 -6.23 -5.02
C THR A 567 49.09 -4.85 -5.65
N GLY A 568 48.31 -3.92 -5.07
CA GLY A 568 48.23 -2.52 -5.50
C GLY A 568 47.50 -2.28 -6.82
N THR A 569 46.69 -3.23 -7.29
CA THR A 569 46.10 -3.21 -8.65
C THR A 569 44.66 -2.70 -8.74
N SER A 570 44.00 -2.25 -7.66
CA SER A 570 42.57 -1.88 -7.74
C SER A 570 42.10 -0.73 -6.85
N SER A 571 41.06 -0.02 -7.32
CA SER A 571 40.30 0.98 -6.57
C SER A 571 39.25 0.30 -5.68
N TYR A 572 39.23 0.66 -4.39
CA TYR A 572 38.32 0.12 -3.36
C TYR A 572 36.84 0.09 -3.79
N SER A 573 36.40 1.10 -4.55
CA SER A 573 35.04 1.20 -5.07
C SER A 573 34.65 0.08 -6.06
N THR A 574 35.60 -0.39 -6.89
CA THR A 574 35.34 -1.44 -7.89
C THR A 574 35.13 -2.81 -7.24
N GLN A 575 35.89 -3.09 -6.17
CA GLN A 575 35.78 -4.35 -5.41
C GLN A 575 34.50 -4.41 -4.58
N LEU A 576 34.14 -3.28 -3.96
CA LEU A 576 32.86 -3.17 -3.23
C LEU A 576 31.68 -3.43 -4.17
N SER A 577 31.72 -2.87 -5.39
CA SER A 577 30.69 -3.10 -6.42
C SER A 577 30.62 -4.57 -6.86
N TYR A 578 31.76 -5.23 -7.06
CA TYR A 578 31.79 -6.64 -7.48
C TYR A 578 31.27 -7.61 -6.42
N VAL A 579 31.72 -7.47 -5.16
CA VAL A 579 31.30 -8.32 -4.04
C VAL A 579 29.84 -8.07 -3.69
N SER A 580 29.43 -6.80 -3.59
CA SER A 580 28.03 -6.45 -3.35
C SER A 580 27.15 -6.98 -4.46
N GLY A 581 27.52 -6.83 -5.75
CA GLY A 581 26.76 -7.34 -6.89
C GLY A 581 26.56 -8.86 -6.87
N ARG A 582 27.58 -9.63 -6.50
CA ARG A 582 27.47 -11.10 -6.43
C ARG A 582 26.64 -11.58 -5.23
N LEU A 583 26.88 -11.01 -4.05
CA LEU A 583 26.08 -11.26 -2.86
C LEU A 583 24.61 -10.87 -3.05
N LEU A 584 24.38 -9.75 -3.74
CA LEU A 584 23.05 -9.27 -4.09
C LEU A 584 22.36 -10.23 -5.04
N ASN A 585 23.01 -10.68 -6.12
CA ASN A 585 22.40 -11.63 -7.05
C ASN A 585 21.98 -12.93 -6.34
N ASP A 586 22.87 -13.53 -5.54
CA ASP A 586 22.57 -14.77 -4.83
C ASP A 586 21.46 -14.58 -3.76
N SER A 587 21.50 -13.46 -3.04
CA SER A 587 20.49 -13.14 -2.03
C SER A 587 19.14 -12.79 -2.65
N ILE A 588 19.13 -12.02 -3.75
CA ILE A 588 17.93 -11.71 -4.51
C ILE A 588 17.29 -13.01 -4.98
N ASN A 589 18.06 -13.94 -5.55
CA ASN A 589 17.54 -15.23 -5.99
C ASN A 589 16.96 -16.03 -4.82
N ASN A 590 17.68 -16.16 -3.71
CA ASN A 590 17.23 -16.91 -2.53
C ASN A 590 15.99 -16.29 -1.85
N ILE A 591 15.92 -14.96 -1.73
CA ILE A 591 14.75 -14.26 -1.18
C ILE A 591 13.57 -14.40 -2.15
N THR A 592 13.81 -14.21 -3.45
CA THR A 592 12.80 -14.40 -4.49
C THR A 592 12.20 -15.79 -4.37
N ASP A 593 13.03 -16.83 -4.25
CA ASP A 593 12.60 -18.23 -4.08
C ASP A 593 11.68 -18.42 -2.87
N LYS A 594 11.91 -17.70 -1.77
CA LYS A 594 11.06 -17.74 -0.57
C LYS A 594 9.72 -17.04 -0.75
N VAL A 595 9.67 -15.99 -1.58
CA VAL A 595 8.43 -15.25 -1.89
C VAL A 595 7.72 -15.77 -3.15
N VAL A 596 8.28 -16.78 -3.83
CA VAL A 596 7.59 -17.48 -4.93
C VAL A 596 6.31 -18.13 -4.41
N GLY A 597 5.24 -17.90 -5.16
CA GLY A 597 3.89 -18.32 -4.83
C GLY A 597 3.18 -17.40 -3.83
N THR A 598 3.85 -16.43 -3.20
CA THR A 598 3.23 -15.45 -2.29
C THR A 598 3.20 -14.03 -2.84
N LEU A 599 4.33 -13.51 -3.32
CA LEU A 599 4.44 -12.21 -4.00
C LEU A 599 4.92 -12.34 -5.44
N VAL A 600 5.54 -13.46 -5.79
CA VAL A 600 6.10 -13.72 -7.13
C VAL A 600 5.41 -14.93 -7.74
N GLN A 601 5.09 -14.87 -9.02
CA GLN A 601 4.39 -15.94 -9.73
C GLN A 601 5.21 -17.23 -9.74
N ASN A 602 4.56 -18.40 -9.76
CA ASN A 602 5.24 -19.70 -9.74
C ASN A 602 6.26 -19.90 -10.88
N ASN A 603 5.98 -19.34 -12.06
CA ASN A 603 6.88 -19.34 -13.22
C ASN A 603 7.90 -18.17 -13.23
N ARG A 604 7.86 -17.28 -12.22
CA ARG A 604 8.64 -16.04 -12.13
C ARG A 604 8.41 -15.06 -13.29
N GLU A 605 7.26 -15.07 -13.96
CA GLU A 605 6.93 -14.11 -15.03
C GLU A 605 5.92 -13.04 -14.58
N GLY A 606 5.77 -12.86 -13.28
CA GLY A 606 4.88 -11.87 -12.70
C GLY A 606 5.05 -11.72 -11.21
N PHE A 607 4.48 -10.66 -10.67
CA PHE A 607 4.51 -10.36 -9.24
C PHE A 607 3.31 -9.53 -8.78
N LEU A 608 3.12 -9.49 -7.45
CA LEU A 608 2.07 -8.73 -6.77
C LEU A 608 2.64 -7.48 -6.10
N ILE A 609 1.83 -6.42 -6.08
CA ILE A 609 2.01 -5.24 -5.25
C ILE A 609 0.73 -5.09 -4.42
N MET A 610 0.85 -5.18 -3.10
CA MET A 610 -0.25 -5.03 -2.16
C MET A 610 -0.17 -3.64 -1.54
N VAL A 611 -1.15 -2.78 -1.82
CA VAL A 611 -1.20 -1.42 -1.29
C VAL A 611 -2.12 -1.41 -0.06
N PRO A 612 -1.58 -1.14 1.14
CA PRO A 612 -2.34 -1.16 2.40
C PRO A 612 -3.30 0.03 2.58
N ASN A 613 -3.26 1.01 1.67
CA ASN A 613 -4.01 2.25 1.78
C ASN A 613 -5.39 2.14 1.11
N ASN A 614 -6.37 2.83 1.70
CA ASN A 614 -7.70 2.98 1.16
C ASN A 614 -7.69 3.96 -0.02
N LEU A 615 -7.34 3.46 -1.21
CA LEU A 615 -7.37 4.22 -2.47
C LEU A 615 -8.77 4.21 -3.07
N SER A 616 -9.26 5.36 -3.53
CA SER A 616 -10.48 5.43 -4.33
C SER A 616 -10.29 4.70 -5.67
N TYR A 617 -11.38 4.21 -6.28
CA TYR A 617 -11.28 3.49 -7.56
C TYR A 617 -10.60 4.31 -8.68
N ALA A 618 -10.76 5.64 -8.67
CA ALA A 618 -10.09 6.52 -9.62
C ALA A 618 -8.56 6.55 -9.39
N GLU A 619 -8.12 6.61 -8.15
CA GLU A 619 -6.70 6.49 -7.78
C GLU A 619 -6.16 5.10 -8.11
N VAL A 620 -6.96 4.05 -7.89
CA VAL A 620 -6.57 2.68 -8.24
C VAL A 620 -6.28 2.57 -9.73
N LYS A 621 -7.18 3.11 -10.57
CA LYS A 621 -7.03 3.15 -12.03
C LYS A 621 -5.90 4.06 -12.49
N GLY A 622 -5.69 5.19 -11.81
CA GLY A 622 -4.57 6.09 -12.07
C GLY A 622 -3.23 5.39 -11.84
N LEU A 623 -3.08 4.71 -10.71
CA LEU A 623 -1.88 3.93 -10.40
C LEU A 623 -1.71 2.75 -11.36
N GLU A 624 -2.79 2.05 -11.74
CA GLU A 624 -2.74 1.01 -12.78
C GLU A 624 -2.18 1.53 -14.11
N GLY A 625 -2.67 2.69 -14.56
CA GLY A 625 -2.23 3.34 -15.80
C GLY A 625 -0.79 3.83 -15.74
N ASP A 626 -0.39 4.43 -14.62
CA ASP A 626 0.99 4.87 -14.40
C ASP A 626 1.96 3.68 -14.33
N LEU A 627 1.57 2.58 -13.66
CA LEU A 627 2.34 1.32 -13.62
C LEU A 627 2.48 0.71 -15.03
N SER A 628 1.39 0.65 -15.79
CA SER A 628 1.41 0.11 -17.16
C SER A 628 2.30 0.95 -18.08
N SER A 629 2.22 2.28 -17.98
CA SER A 629 3.03 3.21 -18.78
C SER A 629 4.50 3.13 -18.42
N ALA A 630 4.81 3.02 -17.12
CA ALA A 630 6.17 2.84 -16.62
C ALA A 630 6.80 1.52 -17.10
N LEU A 631 6.04 0.41 -17.09
CA LEU A 631 6.51 -0.88 -17.58
C LEU A 631 6.76 -0.85 -19.09
N ALA A 632 5.86 -0.22 -19.86
CA ALA A 632 6.03 -0.06 -21.31
C ALA A 632 7.27 0.77 -21.66
N ALA A 633 7.53 1.87 -20.93
CA ALA A 633 8.72 2.70 -21.11
C ALA A 633 10.05 1.96 -20.85
N LEU A 634 10.02 0.91 -20.02
CA LEU A 634 11.18 0.08 -19.68
C LEU A 634 11.37 -1.13 -20.61
N GLY A 635 10.56 -1.22 -21.68
CA GLY A 635 10.66 -2.28 -22.69
C GLY A 635 9.77 -3.50 -22.42
N TYR A 636 8.85 -3.43 -21.46
CA TYR A 636 7.85 -4.48 -21.18
C TYR A 636 6.47 -4.09 -21.71
N SER A 637 6.34 -3.87 -23.03
CA SER A 637 5.08 -3.47 -23.66
C SER A 637 3.98 -4.52 -23.55
N ASP A 638 4.35 -5.80 -23.44
CA ASP A 638 3.42 -6.92 -23.30
C ASP A 638 2.99 -7.15 -21.84
N ALA A 639 3.53 -6.39 -20.89
CA ALA A 639 3.20 -6.54 -19.48
C ALA A 639 1.74 -6.11 -19.23
N LYS A 640 0.98 -6.98 -18.56
CA LYS A 640 -0.39 -6.66 -18.14
C LYS A 640 -0.40 -6.31 -16.66
N VAL A 641 -0.96 -5.13 -16.36
CA VAL A 641 -1.24 -4.67 -14.99
C VAL A 641 -2.72 -4.85 -14.73
N MET A 642 -3.08 -5.55 -13.65
CA MET A 642 -4.46 -5.77 -13.25
C MET A 642 -4.64 -5.43 -11.77
N ALA A 643 -5.76 -4.82 -11.39
CA ALA A 643 -6.07 -4.52 -9.99
C ALA A 643 -7.22 -5.39 -9.46
N THR A 644 -7.15 -5.77 -8.19
CA THR A 644 -8.20 -6.47 -7.44
C THR A 644 -8.13 -6.09 -5.95
N GLY A 645 -8.89 -6.78 -5.12
CA GLY A 645 -9.10 -6.47 -3.70
C GLY A 645 -10.50 -5.91 -3.45
N ASP A 646 -10.89 -5.84 -2.19
CA ASP A 646 -12.29 -5.57 -1.80
C ASP A 646 -12.80 -4.23 -2.33
N GLN A 647 -11.96 -3.20 -2.36
CA GLN A 647 -12.27 -1.88 -2.95
C GLN A 647 -12.70 -1.97 -4.42
N VAL A 648 -11.88 -2.66 -5.22
CA VAL A 648 -12.07 -2.82 -6.66
C VAL A 648 -13.30 -3.67 -6.92
N LEU A 649 -13.41 -4.81 -6.22
CA LEU A 649 -14.52 -5.74 -6.33
C LEU A 649 -15.85 -5.09 -5.93
N ASN A 650 -15.88 -4.31 -4.84
CA ASN A 650 -17.09 -3.61 -4.38
C ASN A 650 -17.53 -2.52 -5.37
N TYR A 651 -16.58 -1.74 -5.90
CA TYR A 651 -16.89 -0.74 -6.92
C TYR A 651 -17.40 -1.38 -8.21
N GLU A 652 -16.70 -2.39 -8.73
CA GLU A 652 -17.10 -3.10 -9.94
C GLU A 652 -18.44 -3.80 -9.76
N LEU A 653 -18.70 -4.43 -8.61
CA LEU A 653 -20.00 -5.02 -8.28
C LEU A 653 -21.09 -3.96 -8.30
N SER A 654 -20.90 -2.84 -7.60
CA SER A 654 -21.90 -1.76 -7.53
C SER A 654 -22.20 -1.17 -8.91
N ASN A 655 -21.17 -0.77 -9.66
CA ASN A 655 -21.33 -0.11 -10.95
C ASN A 655 -21.89 -1.07 -12.02
N SER A 656 -21.39 -2.31 -12.07
CA SER A 656 -21.88 -3.33 -13.01
C SER A 656 -23.31 -3.76 -12.69
N SER A 657 -23.65 -3.84 -11.39
CA SER A 657 -25.02 -4.11 -10.94
C SER A 657 -25.95 -2.98 -11.33
N MET A 658 -25.59 -1.71 -11.09
CA MET A 658 -26.42 -0.57 -11.48
C MET A 658 -26.70 -0.52 -12.99
N ARG A 659 -25.68 -0.78 -13.82
CA ARG A 659 -25.86 -0.86 -15.27
C ARG A 659 -26.77 -2.02 -15.67
N SER A 660 -26.53 -3.21 -15.11
CA SER A 660 -27.34 -4.41 -15.39
C SER A 660 -28.79 -4.25 -14.93
N ILE A 661 -29.03 -3.59 -13.78
CA ILE A 661 -30.36 -3.23 -13.29
C ILE A 661 -31.04 -2.28 -14.28
N SER A 662 -30.39 -1.21 -14.72
CA SER A 662 -31.00 -0.27 -15.67
C SER A 662 -31.35 -0.91 -17.02
N GLU A 663 -30.48 -1.77 -17.55
CA GLU A 663 -30.73 -2.51 -18.79
C GLU A 663 -31.89 -3.51 -18.60
N SER A 664 -31.89 -4.27 -17.50
CA SER A 664 -32.95 -5.21 -17.13
C SER A 664 -34.30 -4.54 -16.89
N ASP A 665 -34.34 -3.41 -16.18
CA ASP A 665 -35.56 -2.65 -15.89
C ASP A 665 -36.21 -2.17 -17.18
N THR A 666 -35.40 -1.72 -18.14
CA THR A 666 -35.89 -1.29 -19.45
C THR A 666 -36.48 -2.45 -20.22
N ILE A 667 -35.77 -3.58 -20.30
CA ILE A 667 -36.23 -4.78 -21.03
C ILE A 667 -37.50 -5.35 -20.38
N SER A 668 -37.49 -5.55 -19.07
CA SER A 668 -38.62 -6.11 -18.33
C SER A 668 -39.84 -5.19 -18.40
N THR A 669 -39.68 -3.87 -18.27
CA THR A 669 -40.80 -2.92 -18.38
C THR A 669 -41.42 -2.94 -19.77
N VAL A 670 -40.62 -2.88 -20.84
CA VAL A 670 -41.12 -2.98 -22.22
C VAL A 670 -41.87 -4.28 -22.44
N LEU A 671 -41.31 -5.39 -21.96
CA LEU A 671 -41.87 -6.72 -22.14
C LEU A 671 -43.16 -6.92 -21.33
N ILE A 672 -43.23 -6.41 -20.09
CA ILE A 672 -44.45 -6.36 -19.27
C ILE A 672 -45.54 -5.53 -19.98
N LEU A 673 -45.21 -4.35 -20.50
CA LEU A 673 -46.16 -3.49 -21.21
C LEU A 673 -46.72 -4.17 -22.46
N VAL A 674 -45.85 -4.81 -23.25
CA VAL A 674 -46.24 -5.55 -24.46
C VAL A 674 -47.16 -6.72 -24.10
N ILE A 675 -46.78 -7.54 -23.12
CA ILE A 675 -47.61 -8.70 -22.74
C ILE A 675 -48.90 -8.23 -22.09
N LEU A 676 -48.91 -7.19 -21.26
CA LEU A 676 -50.14 -6.61 -20.72
C LEU A 676 -51.06 -6.08 -21.82
N ALA A 677 -50.51 -5.44 -22.85
CA ALA A 677 -51.31 -5.00 -23.99
C ALA A 677 -51.95 -6.20 -24.72
N ILE A 678 -51.24 -7.32 -24.83
CA ILE A 678 -51.76 -8.57 -25.40
C ILE A 678 -52.83 -9.19 -24.49
N VAL A 679 -52.57 -9.31 -23.19
CA VAL A 679 -53.47 -9.94 -22.22
C VAL A 679 -54.71 -9.09 -21.98
N LEU A 680 -54.63 -7.77 -21.94
CA LEU A 680 -55.80 -6.89 -21.86
C LEU A 680 -56.46 -6.67 -23.23
N GLU A 681 -55.81 -7.12 -24.31
CA GLU A 681 -56.19 -6.87 -25.71
C GLU A 681 -56.37 -5.38 -26.02
N SER A 682 -55.62 -4.52 -25.32
CA SER A 682 -55.78 -3.08 -25.42
C SER A 682 -54.50 -2.36 -25.02
N LEU A 683 -54.15 -1.30 -25.77
CA LEU A 683 -52.96 -0.48 -25.52
C LEU A 683 -53.18 0.58 -24.44
N VAL A 684 -54.39 1.15 -24.35
CA VAL A 684 -54.71 2.21 -23.37
C VAL A 684 -55.13 1.61 -22.03
N ALA A 685 -55.81 0.45 -22.03
CA ALA A 685 -56.21 -0.22 -20.79
C ALA A 685 -55.03 -0.62 -19.90
N VAL A 686 -53.82 -0.76 -20.47
CA VAL A 686 -52.58 -1.03 -19.72
C VAL A 686 -52.32 0.04 -18.67
N LEU A 687 -52.67 1.31 -18.93
CA LEU A 687 -52.45 2.42 -17.99
C LEU A 687 -53.34 2.34 -16.73
N LEU A 688 -54.49 1.66 -16.81
CA LEU A 688 -55.43 1.56 -15.68
C LEU A 688 -54.81 0.84 -14.47
N PRO A 689 -54.24 -0.37 -14.61
CA PRO A 689 -53.43 -1.00 -13.56
C PRO A 689 -52.36 -0.07 -12.96
N PHE A 690 -51.55 0.59 -13.78
CA PHE A 690 -50.43 1.43 -13.30
C PHE A 690 -50.88 2.56 -12.37
N THR A 691 -52.06 3.15 -12.60
CA THR A 691 -52.57 4.20 -11.71
C THR A 691 -52.91 3.67 -10.31
N GLY A 692 -53.57 2.51 -10.21
CA GLY A 692 -53.88 1.89 -8.92
C GLY A 692 -52.60 1.41 -8.22
N ILE A 693 -51.68 0.83 -8.98
CA ILE A 693 -50.39 0.34 -8.45
C ILE A 693 -49.54 1.49 -7.91
N GLY A 694 -49.40 2.58 -8.67
CA GLY A 694 -48.62 3.75 -8.27
C GLY A 694 -49.13 4.35 -6.96
N LEU A 695 -50.46 4.48 -6.81
CA LEU A 695 -51.06 4.94 -5.55
C LEU A 695 -50.79 3.96 -4.40
N GLY A 696 -50.95 2.66 -4.63
CA GLY A 696 -50.68 1.63 -3.63
C GLY A 696 -49.22 1.64 -3.17
N LEU A 697 -48.28 1.79 -4.08
CA LEU A 697 -46.84 1.84 -3.76
C LEU A 697 -46.47 3.09 -2.99
N VAL A 698 -46.98 4.27 -3.35
CA VAL A 698 -46.74 5.51 -2.58
C VAL A 698 -47.25 5.35 -1.15
N ILE A 699 -48.44 4.77 -0.97
CA ILE A 699 -49.00 4.51 0.37
C ILE A 699 -48.15 3.47 1.12
N ALA A 700 -47.70 2.41 0.45
CA ALA A 700 -46.87 1.38 1.05
C ALA A 700 -45.51 1.91 1.50
N LEU A 701 -44.81 2.67 0.64
CA LEU A 701 -43.53 3.30 0.94
C LEU A 701 -43.66 4.32 2.09
N GLY A 702 -44.71 5.13 2.08
CA GLY A 702 -45.00 6.07 3.18
C GLY A 702 -45.28 5.37 4.50
N THR A 703 -46.05 4.28 4.46
CA THR A 703 -46.35 3.46 5.64
C THR A 703 -45.10 2.76 6.18
N ALA A 704 -44.30 2.17 5.29
CA ALA A 704 -43.03 1.53 5.65
C ALA A 704 -42.06 2.53 6.30
N TYR A 705 -41.93 3.75 5.75
CA TYR A 705 -41.13 4.81 6.37
C TYR A 705 -41.62 5.16 7.79
N LEU A 706 -42.94 5.30 7.98
CA LEU A 706 -43.50 5.64 9.30
C LEU A 706 -43.26 4.53 10.32
N LEU A 707 -43.40 3.26 9.92
CA LEU A 707 -43.15 2.11 10.78
C LEU A 707 -41.66 1.95 11.10
N ALA A 708 -40.78 2.15 10.11
CA ALA A 708 -39.33 2.06 10.32
C ALA A 708 -38.83 3.19 11.22
N ARG A 709 -39.37 4.40 11.08
CA ARG A 709 -39.04 5.51 11.99
C ARG A 709 -39.52 5.27 13.42
N GLY A 710 -40.54 4.43 13.60
CA GLY A 710 -41.03 4.01 14.92
C GLY A 710 -40.32 2.78 15.48
N ASP A 711 -39.21 2.33 14.88
CA ASP A 711 -38.47 1.10 15.24
C ASP A 711 -39.35 -0.16 15.25
N VAL A 712 -40.45 -0.17 14.48
CA VAL A 712 -41.36 -1.33 14.38
C VAL A 712 -40.87 -2.33 13.33
N ILE A 713 -40.27 -1.83 12.25
CA ILE A 713 -39.74 -2.65 11.16
C ILE A 713 -38.33 -2.22 10.78
N THR A 714 -37.57 -3.14 10.22
CA THR A 714 -36.24 -2.90 9.67
C THR A 714 -36.30 -2.76 8.15
N LEU A 715 -35.74 -1.65 7.64
CA LEU A 715 -35.63 -1.40 6.20
C LEU A 715 -34.16 -1.38 5.79
N ASN A 716 -33.80 -2.25 4.84
CA ASN A 716 -32.52 -2.22 4.14
C ASN A 716 -32.73 -1.91 2.65
N SER A 717 -31.64 -1.73 1.91
CA SER A 717 -31.71 -1.31 0.50
C SER A 717 -32.40 -2.36 -0.38
N ILE A 718 -32.14 -3.63 -0.12
CA ILE A 718 -32.64 -4.77 -0.90
C ILE A 718 -34.13 -5.02 -0.60
N SER A 719 -34.54 -4.97 0.68
CA SER A 719 -35.94 -5.19 1.09
C SER A 719 -36.86 -4.13 0.51
N ARG A 720 -36.40 -2.87 0.41
CA ARG A 720 -37.11 -1.79 -0.29
C ARG A 720 -37.29 -2.08 -1.78
N THR A 721 -36.25 -2.58 -2.46
CA THR A 721 -36.32 -2.91 -3.89
C THR A 721 -37.32 -4.04 -4.13
N ILE A 722 -37.24 -5.13 -3.36
CA ILE A 722 -38.18 -6.26 -3.49
C ILE A 722 -39.60 -5.82 -3.11
N MET A 723 -39.77 -4.93 -2.13
CA MET A 723 -41.07 -4.36 -1.77
C MET A 723 -41.71 -3.60 -2.94
N TYR A 724 -40.91 -2.85 -3.71
CA TYR A 724 -41.38 -2.17 -4.93
C TYR A 724 -41.80 -3.16 -6.00
N GLU A 725 -40.97 -4.16 -6.30
CA GLU A 725 -41.22 -5.18 -7.31
C GLU A 725 -42.42 -6.07 -6.97
N ALA A 726 -42.53 -6.54 -5.73
CA ALA A 726 -43.63 -7.36 -5.26
C ALA A 726 -44.98 -6.60 -5.33
N GLY A 727 -44.97 -5.33 -4.93
CA GLY A 727 -46.16 -4.47 -5.02
C GLY A 727 -46.58 -4.18 -6.47
N LEU A 728 -45.61 -3.99 -7.37
CA LEU A 728 -45.86 -3.87 -8.81
C LEU A 728 -46.46 -5.15 -9.38
N GLY A 729 -45.78 -6.28 -9.22
CA GLY A 729 -46.17 -7.56 -9.83
C GLY A 729 -47.57 -8.02 -9.41
N LEU A 730 -47.84 -8.05 -8.10
CA LEU A 730 -49.16 -8.46 -7.60
C LEU A 730 -50.25 -7.47 -7.97
N GLY A 731 -49.94 -6.17 -7.95
CA GLY A 731 -50.87 -5.13 -8.36
C GLY A 731 -51.26 -5.24 -9.85
N VAL A 732 -50.31 -5.61 -10.72
CA VAL A 732 -50.57 -5.92 -12.13
C VAL A 732 -51.51 -7.12 -12.26
N ASP A 733 -51.24 -8.21 -11.54
CA ASP A 733 -52.03 -9.44 -11.61
C ASP A 733 -53.49 -9.21 -11.16
N TYR A 734 -53.68 -8.55 -10.02
CA TYR A 734 -55.02 -8.26 -9.50
C TYR A 734 -55.80 -7.31 -10.41
N SER A 735 -55.13 -6.25 -10.88
CA SER A 735 -55.76 -5.27 -11.77
C SER A 735 -56.16 -5.90 -13.10
N THR A 736 -55.33 -6.80 -13.64
CA THR A 736 -55.59 -7.51 -14.90
C THR A 736 -56.75 -8.49 -14.76
N LEU A 737 -56.81 -9.26 -13.66
CA LEU A 737 -57.94 -10.14 -13.37
C LEU A 737 -59.25 -9.36 -13.30
N ILE A 738 -59.28 -8.29 -12.50
CA ILE A 738 -60.48 -7.46 -12.31
C ILE A 738 -60.90 -6.83 -13.64
N SER A 739 -59.95 -6.32 -14.43
CA SER A 739 -60.21 -5.71 -15.73
C SER A 739 -60.75 -6.71 -16.75
N ARG A 740 -60.21 -7.92 -16.81
CA ARG A 740 -60.72 -9.01 -17.66
C ARG A 740 -62.15 -9.40 -17.26
N ARG A 741 -62.42 -9.60 -15.96
CA ARG A 741 -63.77 -9.91 -15.48
C ARG A 741 -64.76 -8.78 -15.73
N PHE A 742 -64.30 -7.54 -15.63
CA PHE A 742 -65.10 -6.38 -16.00
C PHE A 742 -65.51 -6.43 -17.46
N ARG A 743 -64.61 -6.76 -18.40
CA ARG A 743 -64.97 -6.93 -19.82
C ARG A 743 -66.02 -8.02 -20.01
N GLU A 744 -65.86 -9.17 -19.37
CA GLU A 744 -66.82 -10.29 -19.46
C GLU A 744 -68.22 -9.90 -18.96
N GLU A 745 -68.31 -9.25 -17.80
CA GLU A 745 -69.59 -8.84 -17.23
C GLU A 745 -70.17 -7.61 -17.93
N PHE A 746 -69.34 -6.71 -18.45
CA PHE A 746 -69.79 -5.57 -19.25
C PHE A 746 -70.42 -6.02 -20.57
N GLN A 747 -69.92 -7.12 -21.18
CA GLN A 747 -70.56 -7.72 -22.35
C GLN A 747 -71.99 -8.20 -22.06
N ARG A 748 -72.25 -8.71 -20.84
CA ARG A 748 -73.56 -9.21 -20.40
C ARG A 748 -74.50 -8.10 -19.93
N LEU A 749 -74.01 -7.21 -19.07
CA LEU A 749 -74.82 -6.23 -18.34
C LEU A 749 -74.95 -4.89 -19.07
N ARG A 750 -73.97 -4.52 -19.91
CA ARG A 750 -73.88 -3.23 -20.64
C ARG A 750 -73.92 -1.96 -19.79
N ASP A 751 -73.95 -2.07 -18.46
CA ASP A 751 -73.81 -0.98 -17.49
C ASP A 751 -72.43 -1.04 -16.82
N SER A 752 -71.63 0.03 -16.93
CA SER A 752 -70.29 0.13 -16.36
C SER A 752 -70.28 -0.04 -14.84
N ARG A 753 -71.25 0.54 -14.11
CA ARG A 753 -71.25 0.48 -12.64
C ARG A 753 -71.67 -0.89 -12.14
N ALA A 754 -72.70 -1.48 -12.76
CA ALA A 754 -73.11 -2.85 -12.45
C ALA A 754 -72.06 -3.88 -12.86
N ALA A 755 -71.37 -3.68 -14.00
CA ALA A 755 -70.30 -4.56 -14.44
C ALA A 755 -69.08 -4.52 -13.50
N ALA A 756 -68.69 -3.33 -13.04
CA ALA A 756 -67.62 -3.19 -12.04
C ALA A 756 -67.98 -3.83 -10.70
N GLU A 757 -69.24 -3.66 -10.25
CA GLU A 757 -69.76 -4.33 -9.06
C GLU A 757 -69.72 -5.86 -9.19
N ALA A 758 -70.19 -6.38 -10.33
CA ALA A 758 -70.22 -7.82 -10.62
C ALA A 758 -68.80 -8.41 -10.71
N ALA A 759 -67.89 -7.72 -11.40
CA ALA A 759 -66.49 -8.12 -11.50
C ALA A 759 -65.84 -8.20 -10.12
N LEU A 760 -65.99 -7.17 -9.29
CA LEU A 760 -65.44 -7.16 -7.93
C LEU A 760 -66.07 -8.27 -7.07
N ARG A 761 -67.39 -8.46 -7.14
CA ARG A 761 -68.12 -9.49 -6.37
C ARG A 761 -67.68 -10.91 -6.70
N ARG A 762 -67.25 -11.17 -7.93
CA ARG A 762 -66.74 -12.49 -8.31
C ARG A 762 -65.23 -12.62 -8.08
N SER A 763 -64.45 -11.55 -8.16
CA SER A 763 -62.98 -11.61 -8.10
C SER A 763 -62.39 -11.46 -6.70
N TRP A 764 -63.09 -10.85 -5.75
CA TRP A 764 -62.49 -10.48 -4.45
C TRP A 764 -61.91 -11.66 -3.66
N ARG A 765 -62.57 -12.83 -3.68
CA ARG A 765 -62.07 -14.04 -3.00
C ARG A 765 -60.74 -14.47 -3.58
N ALA A 766 -60.62 -14.38 -4.89
CA ALA A 766 -59.44 -14.80 -5.59
C ALA A 766 -58.26 -13.89 -5.28
N VAL A 767 -58.47 -12.57 -5.35
CA VAL A 767 -57.47 -11.55 -5.00
C VAL A 767 -57.07 -11.60 -3.53
N LEU A 768 -58.02 -11.72 -2.59
CA LEU A 768 -57.71 -11.81 -1.16
C LEU A 768 -56.92 -13.07 -0.83
N SER A 769 -57.33 -14.23 -1.36
CA SER A 769 -56.61 -15.48 -1.10
C SER A 769 -55.21 -15.45 -1.67
N GLY A 770 -54.99 -14.83 -2.84
CA GLY A 770 -53.66 -14.66 -3.40
C GLY A 770 -52.80 -13.75 -2.52
N GLY A 771 -53.27 -12.52 -2.30
CA GLY A 771 -52.51 -11.50 -1.57
C GLY A 771 -52.24 -11.83 -0.12
N LEU A 772 -53.19 -12.43 0.60
CA LEU A 772 -52.94 -12.86 1.99
C LEU A 772 -51.95 -14.01 2.06
N THR A 773 -52.04 -14.96 1.13
CA THR A 773 -51.12 -16.11 1.15
C THR A 773 -49.71 -15.66 0.77
N ALA A 774 -49.56 -14.74 -0.21
CA ALA A 774 -48.28 -14.12 -0.53
C ALA A 774 -47.72 -13.30 0.64
N ALA A 775 -48.55 -12.47 1.29
CA ALA A 775 -48.17 -11.71 2.48
C ALA A 775 -47.72 -12.61 3.65
N ILE A 776 -48.37 -13.75 3.86
CA ILE A 776 -47.99 -14.73 4.88
C ILE A 776 -46.70 -15.46 4.50
N GLY A 777 -46.52 -15.77 3.23
CA GLY A 777 -45.30 -16.40 2.73
C GLY A 777 -44.04 -15.60 2.98
N PHE A 778 -44.07 -14.32 2.58
CA PHE A 778 -43.00 -13.39 2.94
C PHE A 778 -42.98 -13.12 4.44
N GLY A 779 -44.15 -12.92 5.06
CA GLY A 779 -44.29 -12.65 6.49
C GLY A 779 -43.67 -13.71 7.40
N ALA A 780 -43.70 -14.99 7.01
CA ALA A 780 -43.05 -16.07 7.75
C ALA A 780 -41.52 -15.88 7.86
N MET A 781 -40.90 -15.12 6.95
CA MET A 781 -39.48 -14.79 7.03
C MET A 781 -39.13 -13.88 8.22
N SER A 782 -40.09 -13.13 8.76
CA SER A 782 -39.90 -12.32 9.98
C SER A 782 -39.51 -13.16 11.20
N ILE A 783 -39.78 -14.47 11.17
CA ILE A 783 -39.44 -15.41 12.24
C ILE A 783 -37.92 -15.74 12.25
N ALA A 784 -37.18 -15.42 11.19
CA ALA A 784 -35.73 -15.60 11.10
C ALA A 784 -34.96 -14.55 11.92
N HIS A 785 -35.13 -14.58 13.25
CA HIS A 785 -34.58 -13.58 14.17
C HIS A 785 -33.04 -13.55 14.18
N ASN A 786 -32.37 -14.66 13.86
CA ASN A 786 -30.90 -14.70 13.82
C ASN A 786 -30.34 -14.31 12.44
N PHE A 787 -31.19 -13.99 11.47
CA PHE A 787 -30.76 -13.52 10.16
C PHE A 787 -31.54 -12.26 9.77
N PRO A 788 -31.07 -11.07 10.23
CA PRO A 788 -31.77 -9.79 10.07
C PRO A 788 -32.16 -9.45 8.64
N PHE A 789 -31.38 -9.91 7.67
CA PHE A 789 -31.70 -9.75 6.26
C PHE A 789 -33.04 -10.42 5.90
N LEU A 790 -33.24 -11.70 6.22
CA LEU A 790 -34.52 -12.38 5.95
C LEU A 790 -35.67 -11.78 6.76
N ALA A 791 -35.42 -11.41 8.02
CA ALA A 791 -36.43 -10.78 8.87
C ALA A 791 -36.95 -9.48 8.22
N SER A 792 -36.05 -8.63 7.72
CA SER A 792 -36.42 -7.37 7.04
C SER A 792 -37.27 -7.59 5.78
N LEU A 793 -37.07 -8.69 5.04
CA LEU A 793 -37.91 -9.05 3.90
C LEU A 793 -39.32 -9.43 4.36
N GLY A 794 -39.42 -10.19 5.44
CA GLY A 794 -40.70 -10.60 6.03
C GLY A 794 -41.46 -9.49 6.74
N GLU A 795 -40.80 -8.41 7.13
CA GLU A 795 -41.45 -7.23 7.71
C GLU A 795 -41.92 -6.26 6.61
N ALA A 796 -41.06 -5.95 5.64
CA ALA A 796 -41.32 -4.90 4.65
C ALA A 796 -42.26 -5.34 3.52
N ILE A 797 -42.02 -6.52 2.93
CA ILE A 797 -42.74 -6.95 1.72
C ILE A 797 -44.25 -7.13 1.98
N PRO A 798 -44.71 -7.78 3.06
CA PRO A 798 -46.13 -7.97 3.31
C PRO A 798 -46.92 -6.66 3.39
N ILE A 799 -46.31 -5.56 3.86
CA ILE A 799 -46.95 -4.25 3.91
C ILE A 799 -47.34 -3.78 2.51
N ALA A 800 -46.40 -3.87 1.55
CA ALA A 800 -46.70 -3.51 0.16
C ALA A 800 -47.73 -4.44 -0.46
N ILE A 801 -47.66 -5.74 -0.21
CA ILE A 801 -48.65 -6.71 -0.73
C ILE A 801 -50.05 -6.36 -0.23
N LEU A 802 -50.23 -6.16 1.07
CA LEU A 802 -51.55 -5.90 1.68
C LEU A 802 -52.13 -4.56 1.22
N ILE A 803 -51.30 -3.51 1.12
CA ILE A 803 -51.73 -2.20 0.67
C ILE A 803 -52.08 -2.22 -0.83
N THR A 804 -51.22 -2.78 -1.68
CA THR A 804 -51.47 -2.86 -3.13
C THR A 804 -52.67 -3.75 -3.44
N MET A 805 -52.88 -4.85 -2.72
CA MET A 805 -54.09 -5.67 -2.79
C MET A 805 -55.34 -4.86 -2.43
N THR A 806 -55.30 -4.09 -1.35
CA THR A 806 -56.42 -3.26 -0.90
C THR A 806 -56.75 -2.16 -1.91
N VAL A 807 -55.73 -1.50 -2.46
CA VAL A 807 -55.89 -0.50 -3.52
C VAL A 807 -56.42 -1.13 -4.81
N SER A 808 -55.95 -2.32 -5.18
CA SER A 808 -56.43 -3.04 -6.36
C SER A 808 -57.90 -3.42 -6.24
N LEU A 809 -58.35 -3.82 -5.05
CA LEU A 809 -59.75 -4.15 -4.81
C LEU A 809 -60.67 -2.91 -4.77
N THR A 810 -60.13 -1.73 -4.44
CA THR A 810 -60.92 -0.49 -4.27
C THR A 810 -60.87 0.41 -5.50
N VAL A 811 -59.68 0.85 -5.89
CA VAL A 811 -59.44 1.87 -6.92
C VAL A 811 -59.69 1.32 -8.32
N ILE A 812 -59.25 0.10 -8.63
CA ILE A 812 -59.38 -0.46 -9.99
C ILE A 812 -60.86 -0.63 -10.40
N PRO A 813 -61.74 -1.27 -9.58
CA PRO A 813 -63.17 -1.31 -9.90
C PRO A 813 -63.81 0.08 -9.99
N ALA A 814 -63.38 1.06 -9.17
CA ALA A 814 -63.91 2.41 -9.22
C ALA A 814 -63.52 3.14 -10.52
N LEU A 815 -62.27 2.98 -10.96
CA LEU A 815 -61.79 3.51 -12.24
C LEU A 815 -62.53 2.87 -13.41
N LEU A 816 -62.70 1.54 -13.40
CA LEU A 816 -63.47 0.83 -14.42
C LEU A 816 -64.95 1.25 -14.45
N ALA A 817 -65.56 1.50 -13.29
CA ALA A 817 -66.92 2.01 -13.18
C ALA A 817 -67.08 3.41 -13.79
N MET A 818 -66.03 4.24 -13.76
CA MET A 818 -66.00 5.58 -14.35
C MET A 818 -65.69 5.58 -15.84
N VAL A 819 -64.65 4.83 -16.24
CA VAL A 819 -64.14 4.79 -17.62
C VAL A 819 -65.06 3.97 -18.54
N GLY A 820 -65.69 2.94 -18.00
CA GLY A 820 -66.71 2.14 -18.69
C GLY A 820 -66.22 1.44 -19.97
N GLY A 821 -67.14 1.26 -20.92
CA GLY A 821 -66.86 0.71 -22.25
C GLY A 821 -66.25 1.69 -23.26
N SER A 822 -65.51 2.72 -22.80
CA SER A 822 -64.95 3.76 -23.66
C SER A 822 -64.11 3.17 -24.81
N ARG A 823 -64.41 3.57 -26.05
CA ARG A 823 -63.72 3.07 -27.25
C ARG A 823 -62.22 3.40 -27.27
N VAL A 824 -61.83 4.49 -26.62
CA VAL A 824 -60.42 4.92 -26.51
C VAL A 824 -59.67 3.98 -25.58
N VAL A 825 -60.24 3.65 -24.42
CA VAL A 825 -59.56 2.85 -23.41
C VAL A 825 -59.40 1.40 -23.83
N TRP A 826 -60.32 0.84 -24.61
CA TRP A 826 -60.27 -0.56 -25.03
C TRP A 826 -59.64 -0.77 -26.43
N TRP A 827 -59.15 0.30 -27.08
CA TRP A 827 -58.48 0.21 -28.38
C TRP A 827 -57.19 -0.62 -28.30
N PRO A 828 -56.84 -1.45 -29.30
CA PRO A 828 -57.51 -1.67 -30.60
C PRO A 828 -58.64 -2.71 -30.58
N SER A 829 -58.86 -3.41 -29.46
CA SER A 829 -60.02 -4.32 -29.37
C SER A 829 -61.33 -3.55 -29.53
N ARG A 830 -62.17 -3.98 -30.48
CA ARG A 830 -63.56 -3.55 -30.48
C ARG A 830 -64.27 -4.37 -29.42
N LEU A 831 -64.93 -3.74 -28.46
CA LEU A 831 -65.91 -4.40 -27.55
C LEU A 831 -67.13 -4.99 -28.30
N VAL A 832 -67.01 -5.30 -29.60
CA VAL A 832 -68.11 -5.65 -30.51
C VAL A 832 -67.66 -6.74 -31.51
N LYS A 833 -67.93 -8.00 -31.16
CA LYS A 833 -68.90 -8.88 -31.83
C LYS A 833 -69.17 -10.08 -30.92
N ALA A 834 -70.36 -10.11 -30.32
CA ALA A 834 -70.93 -11.38 -29.91
C ALA A 834 -71.27 -12.13 -31.21
N ASN A 835 -70.39 -13.02 -31.66
CA ASN A 835 -70.87 -14.10 -32.52
C ASN A 835 -71.65 -15.04 -31.60
N GLY A 836 -72.95 -14.77 -31.46
CA GLY A 836 -73.92 -15.63 -30.78
C GLY A 836 -74.13 -16.99 -31.46
N ASN A 837 -73.12 -17.53 -32.15
CA ASN A 837 -73.17 -18.77 -32.91
C ASN A 837 -71.83 -19.53 -32.91
N SER A 838 -71.02 -19.43 -31.84
CA SER A 838 -69.96 -20.43 -31.63
C SER A 838 -70.51 -21.61 -30.84
N SER A 839 -71.23 -22.50 -31.52
CA SER A 839 -71.75 -23.78 -31.01
C SER A 839 -70.65 -24.80 -30.65
N ARG A 840 -69.41 -24.34 -30.45
CA ARG A 840 -68.26 -25.17 -30.06
C ARG A 840 -67.79 -24.70 -28.68
N PRO A 841 -67.94 -25.51 -27.62
CA PRO A 841 -67.48 -25.13 -26.30
C PRO A 841 -65.96 -24.89 -26.31
N ALA A 842 -65.52 -23.72 -25.83
CA ALA A 842 -64.10 -23.35 -25.75
C ALA A 842 -63.25 -24.41 -25.02
N GLY A 843 -63.89 -25.20 -24.14
CA GLY A 843 -63.27 -26.30 -23.39
C GLY A 843 -62.91 -27.55 -24.19
N ARG A 844 -63.42 -27.74 -25.42
CA ARG A 844 -63.17 -28.98 -26.21
C ARG A 844 -61.68 -29.21 -26.52
N ARG A 845 -60.89 -28.13 -26.61
CA ARG A 845 -59.44 -28.20 -26.82
C ARG A 845 -58.70 -28.88 -25.66
N TYR A 846 -59.28 -28.86 -24.45
CA TYR A 846 -58.71 -29.47 -23.25
C TYR A 846 -59.28 -30.86 -22.94
N GLU A 847 -60.25 -31.34 -23.74
CA GLU A 847 -60.94 -32.60 -23.49
C GLU A 847 -59.97 -33.79 -23.47
N GLY A 848 -59.00 -33.80 -24.39
CA GLY A 848 -57.94 -34.82 -24.44
C GLY A 848 -57.03 -34.81 -23.20
N LEU A 849 -56.69 -33.62 -22.69
CA LEU A 849 -55.86 -33.45 -21.51
C LEU A 849 -56.58 -33.94 -20.24
N VAL A 850 -57.86 -33.58 -20.07
CA VAL A 850 -58.67 -34.06 -18.94
C VAL A 850 -58.94 -35.57 -19.05
N ARG A 851 -59.09 -36.13 -20.26
CA ARG A 851 -59.33 -37.58 -20.46
C ARG A 851 -58.13 -38.42 -20.04
N ARG A 852 -56.94 -37.94 -20.36
CA ARG A 852 -55.66 -38.58 -20.08
C ARG A 852 -55.00 -38.01 -18.83
N GLY A 853 -55.80 -37.44 -17.94
CA GLY A 853 -55.33 -36.75 -16.76
C GLY A 853 -54.42 -37.59 -15.86
N ALA A 854 -54.72 -38.88 -15.70
CA ALA A 854 -53.86 -39.81 -14.96
C ALA A 854 -52.48 -39.99 -15.61
N VAL A 855 -52.41 -40.00 -16.95
CA VAL A 855 -51.15 -40.05 -17.70
C VAL A 855 -50.37 -38.74 -17.54
N ALA A 856 -51.06 -37.60 -17.58
CA ALA A 856 -50.43 -36.30 -17.35
C ALA A 856 -49.81 -36.20 -15.94
N LEU A 857 -50.51 -36.70 -14.90
CA LEU A 857 -49.97 -36.76 -13.55
C LEU A 857 -48.84 -37.78 -13.40
N ALA A 858 -48.93 -38.93 -14.08
CA ALA A 858 -47.82 -39.89 -14.12
C ALA A 858 -46.57 -39.27 -14.74
N ILE A 859 -46.69 -38.49 -15.83
CA ILE A 859 -45.57 -37.75 -16.43
C ILE A 859 -45.00 -36.74 -15.44
N VAL A 860 -45.84 -35.96 -14.76
CA VAL A 860 -45.41 -35.00 -13.73
C VAL A 860 -44.63 -35.70 -12.61
N VAL A 861 -45.11 -36.84 -12.11
CA VAL A 861 -44.42 -37.62 -11.07
C VAL A 861 -43.09 -38.18 -11.59
N VAL A 862 -43.05 -38.74 -12.80
CA VAL A 862 -41.82 -39.25 -13.43
C VAL A 862 -40.78 -38.15 -13.62
N LEU A 863 -41.20 -36.94 -13.96
CA LEU A 863 -40.33 -35.77 -14.08
C LEU A 863 -39.90 -35.20 -12.72
N LEU A 864 -40.74 -35.33 -11.69
CA LEU A 864 -40.43 -34.85 -10.34
C LEU A 864 -39.30 -35.64 -9.69
N VAL A 865 -39.24 -36.96 -9.86
CA VAL A 865 -38.24 -37.81 -9.19
C VAL A 865 -36.79 -37.36 -9.48
N PRO A 866 -36.34 -37.24 -10.74
CA PRO A 866 -34.99 -36.77 -11.04
C PRO A 866 -34.80 -35.29 -10.64
N ALA A 867 -35.82 -34.45 -10.81
CA ALA A 867 -35.75 -33.04 -10.41
C ALA A 867 -35.57 -32.88 -8.89
N ALA A 868 -36.29 -33.66 -8.09
CA ALA A 868 -36.17 -33.69 -6.64
C ALA A 868 -34.80 -34.21 -6.18
N TYR A 869 -34.25 -35.22 -6.87
CA TYR A 869 -32.89 -35.67 -6.61
C TYR A 869 -31.85 -34.56 -6.84
N VAL A 870 -31.93 -33.85 -7.97
CA VAL A 870 -31.05 -32.71 -8.25
C VAL A 870 -31.22 -31.61 -7.22
N TYR A 871 -32.47 -31.24 -6.89
CA TYR A 871 -32.76 -30.22 -5.88
C TYR A 871 -32.19 -30.58 -4.50
N ALA A 872 -32.37 -31.82 -4.05
CA ALA A 872 -31.91 -32.27 -2.74
C ALA A 872 -30.39 -32.45 -2.63
N THR A 873 -29.72 -32.76 -3.75
CA THR A 873 -28.26 -32.95 -3.80
C THR A 873 -27.49 -31.70 -4.18
N PHE A 874 -28.17 -30.63 -4.61
CA PHE A 874 -27.54 -29.37 -4.97
C PHE A 874 -26.86 -28.72 -3.76
N ARG A 875 -25.54 -28.54 -3.85
CA ARG A 875 -24.72 -27.86 -2.83
C ARG A 875 -24.19 -26.48 -3.26
N GLY A 876 -24.39 -26.11 -4.53
CA GLY A 876 -23.95 -24.85 -5.18
C GLY A 876 -22.51 -24.42 -4.88
N SER A 877 -22.17 -23.18 -5.25
CA SER A 877 -20.91 -22.52 -4.93
C SER A 877 -21.16 -21.39 -3.93
N TYR A 878 -20.18 -21.13 -3.07
CA TYR A 878 -20.16 -20.03 -2.11
C TYR A 878 -19.38 -18.82 -2.63
N ASP A 879 -18.98 -18.88 -3.90
CA ASP A 879 -18.26 -17.83 -4.55
C ASP A 879 -19.17 -16.65 -4.90
N PHE A 880 -18.99 -15.54 -4.19
CA PHE A 880 -19.75 -14.32 -4.42
C PHE A 880 -19.42 -13.64 -5.75
N THR A 881 -18.28 -13.98 -6.39
CA THR A 881 -17.95 -13.47 -7.74
C THR A 881 -18.94 -13.94 -8.80
N LEU A 882 -19.75 -14.96 -8.50
CA LEU A 882 -20.86 -15.37 -9.37
C LEU A 882 -21.95 -14.28 -9.48
N MET A 883 -22.03 -13.35 -8.53
CA MET A 883 -22.89 -12.17 -8.61
C MET A 883 -22.26 -11.03 -9.44
N MET A 884 -21.03 -11.21 -9.93
CA MET A 884 -20.29 -10.23 -10.71
C MET A 884 -20.12 -10.68 -12.17
N PRO A 885 -19.92 -9.74 -13.12
CA PRO A 885 -19.54 -10.07 -14.47
C PRO A 885 -18.21 -10.84 -14.47
N GLN A 886 -18.17 -12.01 -15.11
CA GLN A 886 -16.92 -12.80 -15.21
C GLN A 886 -15.86 -12.14 -16.10
N SER A 887 -16.26 -11.15 -16.90
CA SER A 887 -15.35 -10.28 -17.68
C SER A 887 -14.84 -9.07 -16.90
N ALA A 888 -15.30 -8.86 -15.66
CA ALA A 888 -14.83 -7.75 -14.83
C ALA A 888 -13.35 -7.97 -14.48
N GLN A 889 -12.60 -6.87 -14.38
CA GLN A 889 -11.15 -6.96 -14.22
C GLN A 889 -10.79 -7.49 -12.85
N GLY A 890 -11.47 -7.03 -11.79
CA GLY A 890 -11.24 -7.50 -10.42
C GLY A 890 -11.45 -9.01 -10.27
N VAL A 891 -12.46 -9.57 -10.95
CA VAL A 891 -12.73 -11.02 -10.99
C VAL A 891 -11.66 -11.77 -11.79
N THR A 892 -11.30 -11.26 -12.97
CA THR A 892 -10.23 -11.84 -13.81
C THR A 892 -8.90 -11.87 -13.05
N ALA A 893 -8.57 -10.77 -12.37
CA ALA A 893 -7.41 -10.62 -11.52
C ALA A 893 -7.43 -11.60 -10.33
N LEU A 894 -8.57 -11.75 -9.65
CA LEU A 894 -8.72 -12.71 -8.54
C LEU A 894 -8.51 -14.17 -9.00
N HIS A 895 -9.08 -14.56 -10.14
CA HIS A 895 -8.82 -15.88 -10.73
C HIS A 895 -7.37 -16.04 -11.18
N TYR A 896 -6.75 -14.98 -11.72
CA TYR A 896 -5.34 -14.99 -12.07
C TYR A 896 -4.45 -15.23 -10.85
N ILE A 897 -4.72 -14.59 -9.70
CA ILE A 897 -4.00 -14.84 -8.44
C ILE A 897 -4.20 -16.30 -8.02
N THR A 898 -5.44 -16.75 -7.98
CA THR A 898 -5.77 -18.12 -7.55
C THR A 898 -5.07 -19.20 -8.38
N ASN A 899 -4.98 -19.00 -9.70
CA ASN A 899 -4.42 -20.00 -10.62
C ASN A 899 -2.88 -19.96 -10.70
N ASN A 900 -2.27 -18.79 -10.52
CA ASN A 900 -0.83 -18.60 -10.75
C ASN A 900 0.01 -18.41 -9.47
N TYR A 901 -0.65 -18.13 -8.35
CA TYR A 901 -0.07 -17.99 -7.02
C TYR A 901 -0.69 -19.02 -6.07
N LYS A 902 -0.27 -19.05 -4.81
CA LYS A 902 -0.87 -19.95 -3.81
C LYS A 902 -2.31 -19.51 -3.52
N ALA A 903 -3.26 -20.46 -3.62
CA ALA A 903 -4.70 -20.18 -3.63
C ALA A 903 -5.24 -19.42 -2.39
N GLY A 904 -4.59 -19.49 -1.23
CA GLY A 904 -5.09 -18.93 0.03
C GLY A 904 -4.65 -17.51 0.41
N LEU A 905 -3.95 -16.76 -0.46
CA LEU A 905 -3.45 -15.41 -0.11
C LEU A 905 -4.55 -14.35 0.04
N MET A 906 -5.63 -14.48 -0.73
CA MET A 906 -6.61 -13.41 -0.87
C MET A 906 -7.59 -13.34 0.32
N TYR A 907 -7.75 -14.45 1.05
CA TYR A 907 -8.74 -14.58 2.13
C TYR A 907 -8.32 -15.70 3.11
N PRO A 908 -7.33 -15.47 3.98
CA PRO A 908 -6.93 -16.47 4.98
C PRO A 908 -8.01 -16.65 6.05
N ASP A 909 -7.95 -17.77 6.75
CA ASP A 909 -8.67 -17.96 8.00
C ASP A 909 -7.85 -17.39 9.16
N TYR A 910 -8.52 -16.79 10.13
CA TYR A 910 -7.89 -16.30 11.35
C TYR A 910 -8.36 -17.13 12.54
N VAL A 911 -7.41 -17.66 13.31
CA VAL A 911 -7.69 -18.40 14.53
C VAL A 911 -7.24 -17.59 15.72
N VAL A 912 -8.18 -17.31 16.63
CA VAL A 912 -7.95 -16.57 17.86
C VAL A 912 -8.03 -17.54 19.03
N ALA A 913 -7.04 -17.50 19.92
CA ALA A 913 -6.98 -18.33 21.10
C ALA A 913 -6.74 -17.48 22.37
N PRO A 914 -7.12 -17.99 23.56
CA PRO A 914 -6.98 -17.23 24.81
C PRO A 914 -5.52 -17.00 25.23
N ASN A 915 -4.58 -17.87 24.85
CA ASN A 915 -3.15 -17.72 25.16
C ASN A 915 -2.26 -18.31 24.04
N VAL A 916 -0.99 -17.91 24.00
CA VAL A 916 -0.04 -18.36 22.95
C VAL A 916 0.22 -19.86 23.02
N THR A 917 0.24 -20.46 24.22
CA THR A 917 0.47 -21.90 24.39
C THR A 917 -0.66 -22.75 23.81
N THR A 918 -1.93 -22.35 23.99
CA THR A 918 -3.06 -23.01 23.31
C THR A 918 -3.01 -22.77 21.80
N LEU A 919 -2.62 -21.57 21.36
CA LEU A 919 -2.47 -21.28 19.93
C LEU A 919 -1.40 -22.17 19.27
N GLU A 920 -0.28 -22.46 19.94
CA GLU A 920 0.75 -23.38 19.46
C GLU A 920 0.24 -24.83 19.35
N GLN A 921 -0.52 -25.30 20.35
CA GLN A 921 -1.16 -26.62 20.30
C GLN A 921 -2.20 -26.73 19.18
N ILE A 922 -2.98 -25.67 18.99
CA ILE A 922 -3.93 -25.53 17.87
C ILE A 922 -3.18 -25.54 16.54
N ASN A 923 -2.07 -24.80 16.43
CA ASN A 923 -1.25 -24.76 15.23
C ASN A 923 -0.68 -26.14 14.86
N GLN A 924 -0.20 -26.91 15.84
CA GLN A 924 0.27 -28.29 15.63
C GLN A 924 -0.83 -29.24 15.12
N SER A 925 -2.09 -28.97 15.48
CA SER A 925 -3.24 -29.76 15.03
C SER A 925 -3.70 -29.36 13.63
N ILE A 926 -3.81 -28.05 13.39
CA ILE A 926 -4.27 -27.46 12.11
C ILE A 926 -3.25 -27.69 10.99
N SER A 927 -1.96 -27.54 11.27
CA SER A 927 -0.88 -27.71 10.27
C SER A 927 -0.80 -29.13 9.68
N ARG A 928 -1.43 -30.13 10.32
CA ARG A 928 -1.53 -31.51 9.79
C ARG A 928 -2.66 -31.68 8.77
N LEU A 929 -3.59 -30.72 8.67
CA LEU A 929 -4.68 -30.79 7.71
C LEU A 929 -4.14 -30.56 6.30
N SER A 930 -4.45 -31.47 5.38
CA SER A 930 -3.99 -31.39 3.98
C SER A 930 -4.47 -30.15 3.23
N CYS A 931 -5.52 -29.49 3.74
CA CYS A 931 -6.09 -28.29 3.15
C CYS A 931 -5.41 -26.99 3.63
N VAL A 932 -4.49 -27.05 4.60
CA VAL A 932 -3.72 -25.91 5.12
C VAL A 932 -2.38 -25.82 4.40
N ALA A 933 -2.09 -24.68 3.77
CA ALA A 933 -0.84 -24.45 3.06
C ALA A 933 0.27 -23.92 3.98
N SER A 934 -0.07 -22.98 4.86
CA SER A 934 0.86 -22.37 5.81
C SER A 934 0.11 -21.70 6.96
N THR A 935 0.82 -21.49 8.07
CA THR A 935 0.32 -20.81 9.26
C THR A 935 1.32 -19.76 9.71
N GLN A 936 0.87 -18.56 10.05
CA GLN A 936 1.72 -17.48 10.50
C GLN A 936 1.18 -16.85 11.79
N LEU A 937 2.04 -16.71 12.79
CA LEU A 937 1.70 -15.99 14.03
C LEU A 937 1.69 -14.47 13.73
N LEU A 938 0.54 -13.83 13.94
CA LEU A 938 0.39 -12.38 13.69
C LEU A 938 0.67 -11.53 14.93
N ASN A 939 0.21 -11.98 16.10
CA ASN A 939 0.34 -11.23 17.33
C ASN A 939 0.44 -12.17 18.53
N SER A 940 1.41 -11.93 19.41
CA SER A 940 1.64 -12.72 20.63
C SER A 940 0.87 -12.18 21.85
N SER A 941 0.54 -10.88 21.86
CA SER A 941 -0.20 -10.22 22.95
C SER A 941 -1.70 -10.48 22.86
N LYS A 942 -2.24 -10.53 21.63
CA LYS A 942 -3.55 -11.10 21.30
C LYS A 942 -3.27 -12.31 20.40
N PRO A 943 -3.34 -13.56 20.90
CA PRO A 943 -2.89 -14.74 20.16
C PRO A 943 -3.73 -14.94 18.90
N ILE A 944 -3.19 -14.50 17.76
CA ILE A 944 -3.83 -14.59 16.44
C ILE A 944 -2.93 -15.36 15.50
N LEU A 945 -3.45 -16.43 14.94
CA LEU A 945 -2.83 -17.25 13.91
C LEU A 945 -3.54 -17.02 12.58
N GLU A 946 -2.80 -16.59 11.57
CA GLU A 946 -3.27 -16.55 10.19
C GLU A 946 -3.03 -17.92 9.54
N VAL A 947 -4.06 -18.47 8.91
CA VAL A 947 -4.05 -19.79 8.27
C VAL A 947 -4.35 -19.62 6.79
N THR A 948 -3.32 -19.82 5.97
CA THR A 948 -3.44 -19.78 4.52
C THR A 948 -3.95 -21.12 4.01
N LEU A 949 -5.07 -21.12 3.29
CA LEU A 949 -5.63 -22.33 2.69
C LEU A 949 -4.88 -22.74 1.41
N SER A 950 -4.80 -24.04 1.15
CA SER A 950 -4.26 -24.59 -0.12
C SER A 950 -5.30 -24.69 -1.24
N VAL A 951 -6.57 -24.48 -0.88
CA VAL A 951 -7.73 -24.54 -1.78
C VAL A 951 -8.28 -23.14 -2.05
N TYR A 952 -9.11 -23.00 -3.08
CA TYR A 952 -9.75 -21.73 -3.41
C TYR A 952 -10.66 -21.25 -2.26
N PRO A 953 -10.38 -20.09 -1.63
CA PRO A 953 -11.01 -19.66 -0.38
C PRO A 953 -12.51 -19.37 -0.48
N LEU A 954 -13.00 -19.06 -1.69
CA LEU A 954 -14.43 -18.81 -1.93
C LEU A 954 -15.17 -20.07 -2.42
N GLY A 955 -14.46 -21.19 -2.53
CA GLY A 955 -15.01 -22.46 -2.98
C GLY A 955 -15.60 -23.31 -1.86
N ARG A 956 -16.35 -24.35 -2.25
CA ARG A 956 -16.90 -25.35 -1.32
C ARG A 956 -15.85 -26.03 -0.45
N GLN A 957 -14.67 -26.30 -1.02
CA GLN A 957 -13.59 -27.00 -0.32
C GLN A 957 -13.00 -26.15 0.81
N ALA A 958 -12.97 -24.82 0.64
CA ALA A 958 -12.51 -23.92 1.70
C ALA A 958 -13.44 -23.98 2.90
N ILE A 959 -14.76 -23.91 2.70
CA ILE A 959 -15.73 -24.01 3.81
C ILE A 959 -15.58 -25.33 4.56
N ALA A 960 -15.42 -26.45 3.86
CA ALA A 960 -15.18 -27.75 4.50
C ALA A 960 -13.84 -27.76 5.27
N CYS A 961 -12.80 -27.11 4.73
CA CYS A 961 -11.52 -26.95 5.42
C CYS A 961 -11.67 -26.09 6.68
N THR A 962 -12.35 -24.95 6.59
CA THR A 962 -12.60 -24.05 7.73
C THR A 962 -13.45 -24.73 8.81
N GLU A 963 -14.41 -25.56 8.43
CA GLU A 963 -15.18 -26.39 9.37
C GLU A 963 -14.26 -27.39 10.09
N ALA A 964 -13.33 -28.04 9.38
CA ALA A 964 -12.34 -28.92 9.99
C ALA A 964 -11.33 -28.16 10.88
N ILE A 965 -10.90 -26.97 10.46
CA ILE A 965 -10.03 -26.07 11.25
C ILE A 965 -10.72 -25.66 12.54
N ARG A 966 -11.99 -25.24 12.48
CA ARG A 966 -12.78 -24.88 13.65
C ARG A 966 -13.01 -26.08 14.58
N GLY A 967 -13.29 -27.26 14.03
CA GLY A 967 -13.38 -28.50 14.82
C GLY A 967 -12.07 -28.84 15.54
N ALA A 968 -10.94 -28.75 14.84
CA ALA A 968 -9.61 -28.98 15.42
C ALA A 968 -9.27 -27.95 16.51
N ALA A 969 -9.52 -26.66 16.25
CA ALA A 969 -9.28 -25.59 17.21
C ALA A 969 -10.13 -25.78 18.49
N LYS A 970 -11.43 -26.06 18.33
CA LYS A 970 -12.35 -26.29 19.46
C LYS A 970 -12.07 -27.56 20.25
N SER A 971 -11.44 -28.57 19.63
CA SER A 971 -11.02 -29.78 20.34
C SER A 971 -9.88 -29.54 21.33
N VAL A 972 -9.04 -28.53 21.07
CA VAL A 972 -7.94 -28.11 21.97
C VAL A 972 -8.46 -27.13 23.02
N SER A 973 -9.24 -26.13 22.60
CA SER A 973 -9.84 -25.14 23.50
C SER A 973 -11.25 -24.76 23.04
N PRO A 974 -12.29 -24.94 23.89
CA PRO A 974 -13.65 -24.51 23.57
C PRO A 974 -13.79 -22.99 23.33
N GLN A 975 -12.84 -22.19 23.81
CA GLN A 975 -12.79 -20.74 23.65
C GLN A 975 -12.06 -20.31 22.36
N ALA A 976 -11.49 -21.24 21.59
CA ALA A 976 -10.86 -20.92 20.32
C ALA A 976 -11.93 -20.56 19.27
N MET A 977 -11.67 -19.49 18.54
CA MET A 977 -12.59 -18.93 17.56
C MET A 977 -11.93 -18.84 16.19
N VAL A 978 -12.69 -19.09 15.14
CA VAL A 978 -12.22 -19.04 13.75
C VAL A 978 -13.04 -18.04 12.94
N GLY A 979 -12.33 -17.09 12.34
CA GLY A 979 -12.85 -16.05 11.44
C GLY A 979 -12.12 -16.03 10.10
N GLY A 980 -12.35 -14.97 9.32
CA GLY A 980 -11.97 -14.89 7.91
C GLY A 980 -13.17 -15.10 6.98
N MET A 981 -13.02 -14.77 5.70
CA MET A 981 -14.11 -14.87 4.71
C MET A 981 -14.66 -16.30 4.53
N PRO A 982 -13.85 -17.37 4.50
CA PRO A 982 -14.37 -18.74 4.48
C PRO A 982 -15.20 -19.07 5.73
N ALA A 983 -14.78 -18.60 6.91
CA ALA A 983 -15.53 -18.77 8.17
C ALA A 983 -16.86 -18.00 8.19
N ILE A 984 -16.86 -16.77 7.65
CA ILE A 984 -18.08 -15.98 7.44
C ILE A 984 -19.07 -16.76 6.55
N ASN A 985 -18.60 -17.34 5.46
CA ASN A 985 -19.45 -18.14 4.57
C ASN A 985 -19.95 -19.43 5.23
N LEU A 986 -19.14 -20.07 6.08
CA LEU A 986 -19.55 -21.22 6.88
C LEU A 986 -20.67 -20.85 7.88
N ASP A 987 -20.51 -19.73 8.59
CA ASP A 987 -21.51 -19.27 9.56
C ASP A 987 -22.80 -18.82 8.88
N LEU A 988 -22.69 -18.13 7.73
CA LEU A 988 -23.83 -17.78 6.90
C LEU A 988 -24.59 -19.01 6.40
N LYS A 989 -23.86 -20.04 5.94
CA LYS A 989 -24.44 -21.33 5.56
C LYS A 989 -25.22 -21.91 6.75
N ASN A 990 -24.58 -22.05 7.91
CA ASN A 990 -25.22 -22.70 9.06
C ASN A 990 -26.47 -21.96 9.54
N LEU A 991 -26.40 -20.62 9.62
CA LEU A 991 -27.55 -19.78 10.00
C LEU A 991 -28.69 -19.89 9.01
N VAL A 992 -28.41 -19.79 7.71
CA VAL A 992 -29.46 -19.91 6.69
C VAL A 992 -30.04 -21.31 6.68
N TYR A 993 -29.24 -22.36 6.84
CA TYR A 993 -29.78 -23.73 6.88
C TYR A 993 -30.74 -23.92 8.06
N HIS A 994 -30.33 -23.52 9.26
CA HIS A 994 -31.16 -23.61 10.45
C HIS A 994 -32.41 -22.71 10.37
N ASP A 995 -32.25 -21.40 10.15
CA ASP A 995 -33.37 -20.46 10.20
C ASP A 995 -34.29 -20.59 8.97
N PHE A 996 -33.76 -20.85 7.77
CA PHE A 996 -34.61 -20.99 6.60
C PHE A 996 -35.26 -22.36 6.51
N TYR A 997 -34.48 -23.45 6.48
CA TYR A 997 -35.04 -24.78 6.19
C TYR A 997 -35.73 -25.42 7.40
N ASP A 998 -35.22 -25.23 8.61
CA ASP A 998 -35.80 -25.88 9.80
C ASP A 998 -36.94 -25.05 10.41
N LEU A 999 -36.92 -23.73 10.24
CA LEU A 999 -37.89 -22.81 10.86
C LEU A 999 -38.85 -22.18 9.84
N VAL A 1000 -38.36 -21.28 8.96
CA VAL A 1000 -39.22 -20.48 8.07
C VAL A 1000 -39.96 -21.35 7.07
N TYR A 1001 -39.27 -22.29 6.41
CA TYR A 1001 -39.80 -23.13 5.35
C TYR A 1001 -41.03 -23.96 5.78
N PRO A 1002 -40.97 -24.78 6.85
CA PRO A 1002 -42.13 -25.56 7.30
C PRO A 1002 -43.25 -24.66 7.83
N ILE A 1003 -42.93 -23.59 8.56
CA ILE A 1003 -43.94 -22.67 9.11
C ILE A 1003 -44.69 -21.97 7.98
N ALA A 1004 -43.98 -21.49 6.95
CA ALA A 1004 -44.59 -20.84 5.80
C ALA A 1004 -45.58 -21.78 5.10
N ILE A 1005 -45.17 -23.03 4.80
CA ILE A 1005 -46.05 -24.01 4.14
C ILE A 1005 -47.29 -24.30 4.99
N VAL A 1006 -47.15 -24.47 6.31
CA VAL A 1006 -48.28 -24.73 7.21
C VAL A 1006 -49.23 -23.53 7.27
N LEU A 1007 -48.71 -22.32 7.44
CA LEU A 1007 -49.54 -21.11 7.50
C LEU A 1007 -50.27 -20.86 6.17
N MET A 1008 -49.58 -21.03 5.05
CA MET A 1008 -50.18 -20.96 3.72
C MET A 1008 -51.25 -22.02 3.52
N PHE A 1009 -50.99 -23.26 3.93
CA PHE A 1009 -51.97 -24.34 3.87
C PHE A 1009 -53.25 -23.97 4.62
N VAL A 1010 -53.11 -23.46 5.85
CA VAL A 1010 -54.25 -23.04 6.68
C VAL A 1010 -55.06 -21.95 6.00
N VAL A 1011 -54.40 -20.92 5.45
CA VAL A 1011 -55.08 -19.82 4.76
C VAL A 1011 -55.75 -20.29 3.47
N LEU A 1012 -55.07 -21.06 2.64
CA LEU A 1012 -55.64 -21.60 1.40
C LEU A 1012 -56.81 -22.55 1.69
N ALA A 1013 -56.69 -23.43 2.69
CA ALA A 1013 -57.76 -24.32 3.10
C ALA A 1013 -58.99 -23.55 3.60
N ALA A 1014 -58.78 -22.45 4.34
CA ALA A 1014 -59.84 -21.56 4.79
C ALA A 1014 -60.52 -20.81 3.63
N PHE A 1015 -59.74 -20.24 2.70
CA PHE A 1015 -60.28 -19.46 1.57
C PHE A 1015 -60.96 -20.32 0.50
N TYR A 1016 -60.37 -21.46 0.15
CA TYR A 1016 -60.97 -22.40 -0.79
C TYR A 1016 -62.09 -23.20 -0.13
N GLU A 1017 -62.15 -23.19 1.21
CA GLU A 1017 -63.05 -24.01 2.02
C GLU A 1017 -62.92 -25.50 1.64
N SER A 1018 -61.72 -25.90 1.23
CA SER A 1018 -61.38 -27.23 0.71
C SER A 1018 -59.92 -27.59 1.00
N ILE A 1019 -59.73 -28.71 1.70
CA ILE A 1019 -58.41 -29.26 2.00
C ILE A 1019 -57.73 -29.85 0.75
N PRO A 1020 -58.41 -30.67 -0.08
CA PRO A 1020 -57.81 -31.17 -1.31
C PRO A 1020 -57.33 -30.06 -2.25
N MET A 1021 -58.08 -28.96 -2.39
CA MET A 1021 -57.68 -27.84 -3.25
C MET A 1021 -56.49 -27.07 -2.70
N ALA A 1022 -56.41 -26.89 -1.38
CA ALA A 1022 -55.25 -26.28 -0.75
C ALA A 1022 -53.98 -27.12 -0.94
N LEU A 1023 -54.08 -28.45 -0.79
CA LEU A 1023 -52.97 -29.36 -1.05
C LEU A 1023 -52.52 -29.32 -2.51
N THR A 1024 -53.46 -29.29 -3.47
CA THR A 1024 -53.09 -29.20 -4.89
C THR A 1024 -52.39 -27.90 -5.25
N ALA A 1025 -52.83 -26.80 -4.65
CA ALA A 1025 -52.22 -25.50 -4.88
C ALA A 1025 -50.76 -25.51 -4.38
N LEU A 1026 -50.54 -25.94 -3.14
CA LEU A 1026 -49.18 -26.07 -2.59
C LEU A 1026 -48.32 -27.06 -3.39
N ALA A 1027 -48.85 -28.23 -3.73
CA ALA A 1027 -48.12 -29.23 -4.50
C ALA A 1027 -47.66 -28.70 -5.86
N SER A 1028 -48.52 -27.93 -6.56
CA SER A 1028 -48.16 -27.34 -7.85
C SER A 1028 -47.05 -26.29 -7.74
N VAL A 1029 -47.04 -25.50 -6.65
CA VAL A 1029 -46.05 -24.45 -6.39
C VAL A 1029 -44.71 -25.06 -6.00
N VAL A 1030 -44.71 -26.01 -5.07
CA VAL A 1030 -43.51 -26.77 -4.64
C VAL A 1030 -42.91 -27.52 -5.82
N PHE A 1031 -43.74 -28.22 -6.61
CA PHE A 1031 -43.29 -28.91 -7.82
C PHE A 1031 -42.59 -27.93 -8.79
N SER A 1032 -43.20 -26.77 -9.01
CA SER A 1032 -42.67 -25.79 -9.98
C SER A 1032 -41.37 -25.16 -9.49
N ALA A 1033 -41.22 -24.93 -8.18
CA ALA A 1033 -39.95 -24.49 -7.60
C ALA A 1033 -38.85 -25.54 -7.73
N ILE A 1034 -39.13 -26.80 -7.35
CA ILE A 1034 -38.17 -27.91 -7.46
C ILE A 1034 -37.74 -28.10 -8.91
N PHE A 1035 -38.70 -28.18 -9.83
CA PHE A 1035 -38.44 -28.44 -11.24
C PHE A 1035 -37.74 -27.26 -11.92
N GLY A 1036 -38.17 -26.02 -11.64
CA GLY A 1036 -37.52 -24.81 -12.16
C GLY A 1036 -36.06 -24.71 -11.73
N THR A 1037 -35.76 -24.95 -10.45
CA THR A 1037 -34.38 -25.00 -9.96
C THR A 1037 -33.60 -26.15 -10.58
N ALA A 1038 -34.15 -27.37 -10.60
CA ALA A 1038 -33.44 -28.54 -11.12
C ALA A 1038 -33.10 -28.42 -12.61
N LEU A 1039 -34.02 -27.87 -13.41
CA LEU A 1039 -33.80 -27.63 -14.84
C LEU A 1039 -32.68 -26.60 -15.07
N THR A 1040 -32.64 -25.53 -14.27
CA THR A 1040 -31.55 -24.55 -14.33
C THR A 1040 -30.22 -25.16 -13.90
N VAL A 1041 -30.19 -25.88 -12.78
CA VAL A 1041 -28.98 -26.52 -12.26
C VAL A 1041 -28.41 -27.48 -13.30
N THR A 1042 -29.23 -28.37 -13.85
CA THR A 1042 -28.79 -29.32 -14.89
C THR A 1042 -28.30 -28.63 -16.17
N ALA A 1043 -28.97 -27.55 -16.60
CA ALA A 1043 -28.54 -26.77 -17.76
C ALA A 1043 -27.17 -26.09 -17.54
N TYR A 1044 -26.97 -25.49 -16.37
CA TYR A 1044 -25.71 -24.80 -16.05
C TYR A 1044 -24.56 -25.78 -15.76
N GLU A 1045 -24.84 -26.91 -15.11
CA GLU A 1045 -23.87 -28.00 -14.94
C GLU A 1045 -23.42 -28.57 -16.29
N ALA A 1046 -24.33 -28.71 -17.25
CA ALA A 1046 -23.98 -29.10 -18.62
C ALA A 1046 -23.08 -28.09 -19.35
N MET A 1047 -23.14 -26.80 -18.95
CA MET A 1047 -22.26 -25.74 -19.44
C MET A 1047 -20.95 -25.61 -18.63
N GLY A 1048 -20.77 -26.39 -17.56
CA GLY A 1048 -19.63 -26.29 -16.65
C GLY A 1048 -19.65 -25.06 -15.73
N ILE A 1049 -20.80 -24.39 -15.58
CA ILE A 1049 -20.95 -23.17 -14.78
C ILE A 1049 -21.58 -23.53 -13.44
N THR A 1050 -20.92 -23.17 -12.34
CA THR A 1050 -21.48 -23.36 -11.00
C THR A 1050 -22.47 -22.25 -10.63
N LEU A 1051 -23.55 -22.63 -9.94
CA LEU A 1051 -24.56 -21.69 -9.45
C LEU A 1051 -24.43 -21.44 -7.94
N PRO A 1052 -24.95 -20.30 -7.42
CA PRO A 1052 -24.92 -20.00 -6.00
C PRO A 1052 -25.70 -21.02 -5.15
N TRP A 1053 -25.18 -21.35 -3.97
CA TRP A 1053 -25.78 -22.33 -3.06
C TRP A 1053 -27.18 -21.97 -2.55
N TYR A 1054 -27.50 -20.68 -2.48
CA TYR A 1054 -28.80 -20.18 -2.02
C TYR A 1054 -29.84 -20.05 -3.14
N LEU A 1055 -29.54 -20.48 -4.37
CA LEU A 1055 -30.49 -20.46 -5.49
C LEU A 1055 -31.85 -21.11 -5.16
N PRO A 1056 -31.92 -22.32 -4.57
CA PRO A 1056 -33.19 -22.96 -4.24
C PRO A 1056 -34.07 -22.14 -3.30
N ILE A 1057 -33.44 -21.39 -2.39
CA ILE A 1057 -34.10 -20.53 -1.39
C ILE A 1057 -34.79 -19.38 -2.11
N VAL A 1058 -34.05 -18.64 -2.94
CA VAL A 1058 -34.57 -17.50 -3.71
C VAL A 1058 -35.72 -17.93 -4.62
N VAL A 1059 -35.53 -19.04 -5.35
CA VAL A 1059 -36.52 -19.56 -6.29
C VAL A 1059 -37.78 -19.99 -5.57
N PHE A 1060 -37.63 -20.73 -4.47
CA PHE A 1060 -38.77 -21.16 -3.66
C PHE A 1060 -39.54 -19.98 -3.08
N THR A 1061 -38.86 -19.02 -2.45
CA THR A 1061 -39.52 -17.83 -1.87
C THR A 1061 -40.28 -17.03 -2.93
N ALA A 1062 -39.66 -16.77 -4.08
CA ALA A 1062 -40.30 -15.97 -5.13
C ALA A 1062 -41.50 -16.69 -5.75
N ILE A 1063 -41.39 -18.00 -6.02
CA ILE A 1063 -42.50 -18.79 -6.58
C ILE A 1063 -43.59 -19.03 -5.54
N LEU A 1064 -43.24 -19.16 -4.26
CA LEU A 1064 -44.22 -19.14 -3.18
C LEU A 1064 -45.02 -17.84 -3.23
N GLY A 1065 -44.37 -16.68 -3.30
CA GLY A 1065 -45.05 -15.39 -3.35
C GLY A 1065 -45.94 -15.21 -4.58
N VAL A 1066 -45.45 -15.55 -5.77
CA VAL A 1066 -46.14 -15.27 -7.07
C VAL A 1066 -47.06 -16.42 -7.51
N GLY A 1067 -46.65 -17.67 -7.29
CA GLY A 1067 -47.26 -18.85 -7.92
C GLY A 1067 -48.60 -19.29 -7.32
N MET A 1068 -48.96 -18.81 -6.14
CA MET A 1068 -50.23 -19.20 -5.47
C MET A 1068 -51.46 -18.55 -6.08
N ASP A 1069 -51.30 -17.36 -6.67
CA ASP A 1069 -52.41 -16.56 -7.22
C ASP A 1069 -53.08 -17.26 -8.40
N TYR A 1070 -52.29 -17.97 -9.21
CA TYR A 1070 -52.74 -18.72 -10.38
C TYR A 1070 -53.71 -19.85 -10.03
N ASN A 1071 -53.44 -20.57 -8.94
CA ASN A 1071 -54.34 -21.62 -8.43
C ASN A 1071 -55.67 -21.02 -7.98
N SER A 1072 -55.62 -19.87 -7.30
CA SER A 1072 -56.83 -19.24 -6.81
C SER A 1072 -57.81 -18.85 -7.92
N PHE A 1073 -57.29 -18.36 -9.06
CA PHE A 1073 -58.14 -17.99 -10.19
C PHE A 1073 -58.86 -19.20 -10.79
N MET A 1074 -58.15 -20.32 -10.92
CA MET A 1074 -58.69 -21.56 -11.46
C MET A 1074 -59.65 -22.25 -10.49
N VAL A 1075 -59.27 -22.37 -9.22
CA VAL A 1075 -60.12 -22.98 -8.18
C VAL A 1075 -61.42 -22.21 -8.04
N ASN A 1076 -61.38 -20.88 -7.99
CA ASN A 1076 -62.61 -20.08 -7.88
C ASN A 1076 -63.50 -20.20 -9.11
N ARG A 1077 -62.94 -20.32 -10.32
CA ARG A 1077 -63.74 -20.55 -11.54
C ARG A 1077 -64.35 -21.94 -11.56
N MET A 1078 -63.57 -22.97 -11.22
CA MET A 1078 -64.08 -24.34 -11.14
C MET A 1078 -65.18 -24.45 -10.08
N ARG A 1079 -65.05 -23.73 -8.96
CA ARG A 1079 -66.08 -23.63 -7.93
C ARG A 1079 -67.37 -23.04 -8.50
N GLU A 1080 -67.28 -21.91 -9.21
CA GLU A 1080 -68.45 -21.23 -9.81
C GLU A 1080 -69.20 -22.14 -10.80
N GLU A 1081 -68.50 -22.92 -11.62
CA GLU A 1081 -69.13 -23.86 -12.56
C GLU A 1081 -69.65 -25.14 -11.85
N CYS A 1082 -68.91 -25.65 -10.84
CA CYS A 1082 -69.32 -26.82 -10.06
C CYS A 1082 -70.49 -26.54 -9.09
N GLU A 1083 -70.76 -25.29 -8.72
CA GLU A 1083 -71.93 -24.90 -7.93
C GLU A 1083 -73.25 -25.23 -8.65
N ARG A 1084 -73.24 -25.26 -9.99
CA ARG A 1084 -74.40 -25.65 -10.82
C ARG A 1084 -74.48 -27.17 -10.98
N SER A 1085 -73.41 -27.77 -11.51
CA SER A 1085 -73.26 -29.22 -11.69
C SER A 1085 -71.78 -29.56 -11.82
N CYS A 1086 -71.23 -30.30 -10.86
CA CYS A 1086 -69.81 -30.64 -10.87
C CYS A 1086 -69.53 -31.87 -11.75
N SER A 1087 -69.67 -31.68 -13.06
CA SER A 1087 -69.38 -32.65 -14.10
C SER A 1087 -68.05 -32.36 -14.79
N ARG A 1088 -67.57 -33.31 -15.59
CA ARG A 1088 -66.37 -33.11 -16.42
C ARG A 1088 -66.52 -31.94 -17.41
N GLU A 1089 -67.74 -31.67 -17.86
CA GLU A 1089 -68.04 -30.54 -18.73
C GLU A 1089 -67.90 -29.20 -18.02
N ALA A 1090 -68.22 -29.13 -16.71
CA ALA A 1090 -67.96 -27.94 -15.90
C ALA A 1090 -66.47 -27.64 -15.78
N VAL A 1091 -65.62 -28.67 -15.62
CA VAL A 1091 -64.15 -28.52 -15.64
C VAL A 1091 -63.67 -27.98 -16.99
N LEU A 1092 -64.17 -28.53 -18.10
CA LEU A 1092 -63.79 -28.07 -19.45
C LEU A 1092 -64.25 -26.63 -19.71
N ASN A 1093 -65.43 -26.23 -19.24
CA ASN A 1093 -65.93 -24.87 -19.37
C ASN A 1093 -65.09 -23.88 -18.53
N ALA A 1094 -64.73 -24.24 -17.30
CA ALA A 1094 -63.84 -23.44 -16.46
C ALA A 1094 -62.45 -23.27 -17.10
N MET A 1095 -61.85 -24.35 -17.60
CA MET A 1095 -60.58 -24.31 -18.33
C MET A 1095 -60.69 -23.43 -19.58
N GLY A 1096 -61.76 -23.59 -20.37
CA GLY A 1096 -61.99 -22.82 -21.60
C GLY A 1096 -62.04 -21.31 -21.39
N SER A 1097 -62.56 -20.84 -20.25
CA SER A 1097 -62.66 -19.40 -19.96
C SER A 1097 -61.42 -18.82 -19.26
N THR A 1098 -60.73 -19.60 -18.42
CA THR A 1098 -59.78 -19.02 -17.44
C THR A 1098 -58.32 -19.44 -17.67
N SER A 1099 -58.06 -20.55 -18.37
CA SER A 1099 -56.69 -21.00 -18.65
C SER A 1099 -55.85 -19.96 -19.41
N VAL A 1100 -56.43 -19.31 -20.43
CA VAL A 1100 -55.73 -18.28 -21.23
C VAL A 1100 -55.31 -17.09 -20.37
N LEU A 1101 -56.16 -16.69 -19.42
CA LEU A 1101 -55.82 -15.61 -18.50
C LEU A 1101 -54.67 -16.01 -17.58
N VAL A 1102 -54.76 -17.18 -16.95
CA VAL A 1102 -53.75 -17.64 -16.00
C VAL A 1102 -52.40 -17.87 -16.68
N VAL A 1103 -52.38 -18.55 -17.83
CA VAL A 1103 -51.16 -18.71 -18.64
C VAL A 1103 -50.62 -17.36 -19.09
N GLY A 1104 -51.48 -16.42 -19.50
CA GLY A 1104 -51.08 -15.07 -19.86
C GLY A 1104 -50.39 -14.32 -18.73
N LEU A 1105 -50.94 -14.38 -17.50
CA LEU A 1105 -50.33 -13.77 -16.31
C LEU A 1105 -48.99 -14.43 -15.96
N SER A 1106 -48.91 -15.76 -16.05
CA SER A 1106 -47.65 -16.47 -15.81
C SER A 1106 -46.59 -16.11 -16.87
N VAL A 1107 -46.98 -15.89 -18.12
CA VAL A 1107 -46.07 -15.40 -19.18
C VAL A 1107 -45.62 -13.96 -18.92
N ILE A 1108 -46.48 -13.09 -18.37
CA ILE A 1108 -46.06 -11.74 -17.92
C ILE A 1108 -44.94 -11.84 -16.90
N MET A 1109 -45.14 -12.63 -15.84
CA MET A 1109 -44.14 -12.77 -14.78
C MET A 1109 -42.88 -13.52 -15.24
N THR A 1110 -43.04 -14.52 -16.12
CA THR A 1110 -41.93 -15.19 -16.83
C THR A 1110 -41.08 -14.16 -17.58
N GLY A 1111 -41.76 -13.24 -18.29
CA GLY A 1111 -41.15 -12.13 -18.98
C GLY A 1111 -40.40 -11.18 -18.06
N ALA A 1112 -40.98 -10.82 -16.92
CA ALA A 1112 -40.33 -9.99 -15.92
C ALA A 1112 -39.02 -10.64 -15.41
N PHE A 1113 -39.07 -11.91 -15.00
CA PHE A 1113 -37.88 -12.64 -14.53
C PHE A 1113 -36.86 -12.91 -15.64
N SER A 1114 -37.28 -12.97 -16.91
CA SER A 1114 -36.35 -13.07 -18.04
C SER A 1114 -35.44 -11.85 -18.19
N GLY A 1115 -35.82 -10.68 -17.63
CA GLY A 1115 -34.96 -9.50 -17.56
C GLY A 1115 -33.64 -9.77 -16.82
N LEU A 1116 -33.65 -10.65 -15.82
CA LEU A 1116 -32.44 -11.08 -15.10
C LEU A 1116 -31.45 -11.84 -16.01
N LEU A 1117 -31.88 -12.37 -17.16
CA LEU A 1117 -30.97 -12.98 -18.13
C LEU A 1117 -30.10 -11.93 -18.85
N ALA A 1118 -30.53 -10.66 -18.87
CA ALA A 1118 -29.75 -9.55 -19.42
C ALA A 1118 -28.58 -9.16 -18.51
N PHE A 1119 -28.58 -9.58 -17.23
CA PHE A 1119 -27.47 -9.30 -16.33
C PHE A 1119 -26.18 -9.93 -16.87
N SER A 1120 -25.06 -9.27 -16.62
CA SER A 1120 -23.73 -9.76 -17.02
C SER A 1120 -23.20 -10.87 -16.11
N ALA A 1121 -23.72 -10.95 -14.88
CA ALA A 1121 -23.31 -11.92 -13.86
C ALA A 1121 -24.03 -13.28 -14.00
N PRO A 1122 -23.30 -14.42 -13.96
CA PRO A 1122 -23.87 -15.74 -14.18
C PRO A 1122 -24.88 -16.15 -13.09
N GLY A 1123 -24.67 -15.71 -11.85
CA GLY A 1123 -25.56 -16.02 -10.74
C GLY A 1123 -26.95 -15.40 -10.89
N PHE A 1124 -27.04 -14.14 -11.33
CA PHE A 1124 -28.32 -13.48 -11.63
C PHE A 1124 -29.02 -14.11 -12.84
N ARG A 1125 -28.28 -14.47 -13.89
CA ARG A 1125 -28.85 -15.22 -15.02
C ARG A 1125 -29.40 -16.58 -14.60
N GLY A 1126 -28.69 -17.29 -13.72
CA GLY A 1126 -29.15 -18.56 -13.15
C GLY A 1126 -30.44 -18.39 -12.35
N MET A 1127 -30.51 -17.38 -11.47
CA MET A 1127 -31.74 -17.03 -10.76
C MET A 1127 -32.88 -16.69 -11.71
N GLY A 1128 -32.62 -15.84 -12.71
CA GLY A 1128 -33.58 -15.48 -13.76
C GLY A 1128 -34.14 -16.69 -14.48
N LEU A 1129 -33.29 -17.62 -14.92
CA LEU A 1129 -33.70 -18.84 -15.61
C LEU A 1129 -34.58 -19.72 -14.72
N ALA A 1130 -34.16 -19.94 -13.46
CA ALA A 1130 -34.92 -20.77 -12.52
C ALA A 1130 -36.29 -20.17 -12.16
N LEU A 1131 -36.34 -18.85 -11.95
CA LEU A 1131 -37.58 -18.12 -11.69
C LEU A 1131 -38.49 -18.10 -12.91
N MET A 1132 -37.94 -17.86 -14.11
CA MET A 1132 -38.67 -17.88 -15.36
C MET A 1132 -39.38 -19.22 -15.58
N PHE A 1133 -38.64 -20.34 -15.49
CA PHE A 1133 -39.23 -21.67 -15.64
C PHE A 1133 -40.18 -22.02 -14.49
N GLY A 1134 -39.81 -21.69 -13.26
CA GLY A 1134 -40.61 -22.02 -12.09
C GLY A 1134 -41.96 -21.28 -12.07
N VAL A 1135 -42.00 -20.00 -12.44
CA VAL A 1135 -43.26 -19.23 -12.50
C VAL A 1135 -44.11 -19.65 -13.71
N LEU A 1136 -43.50 -19.89 -14.86
CA LEU A 1136 -44.20 -20.41 -16.03
C LEU A 1136 -44.87 -21.75 -15.71
N LEU A 1137 -44.13 -22.66 -15.07
CA LEU A 1137 -44.63 -23.96 -14.64
C LEU A 1137 -45.71 -23.82 -13.59
N ALA A 1138 -45.57 -22.92 -12.60
CA ALA A 1138 -46.60 -22.72 -11.59
C ALA A 1138 -47.96 -22.37 -12.23
N GLY A 1139 -47.96 -21.50 -13.23
CA GLY A 1139 -49.14 -21.15 -14.03
C GLY A 1139 -49.74 -22.29 -14.83
N LEU A 1140 -48.88 -23.01 -15.56
CA LEU A 1140 -49.28 -24.14 -16.40
C LEU A 1140 -49.81 -25.30 -15.55
N MET A 1141 -49.13 -25.61 -14.45
CA MET A 1141 -49.52 -26.64 -13.50
C MET A 1141 -50.85 -26.30 -12.83
N ALA A 1142 -51.02 -25.05 -12.37
CA ALA A 1142 -52.25 -24.59 -11.74
C ALA A 1142 -53.46 -24.66 -12.69
N SER A 1143 -53.30 -24.23 -13.95
CA SER A 1143 -54.42 -24.05 -14.89
C SER A 1143 -54.72 -25.20 -15.82
N LEU A 1144 -53.72 -26.02 -16.17
CA LEU A 1144 -53.86 -27.08 -17.15
C LEU A 1144 -53.80 -28.48 -16.54
N ILE A 1145 -53.11 -28.67 -15.40
CA ILE A 1145 -52.81 -30.00 -14.86
C ILE A 1145 -53.43 -30.21 -13.47
N PHE A 1146 -52.84 -29.69 -12.39
CA PHE A 1146 -53.19 -30.05 -11.01
C PHE A 1146 -54.66 -29.74 -10.68
N THR A 1147 -55.07 -28.48 -10.76
CA THR A 1147 -56.43 -28.07 -10.36
C THR A 1147 -57.52 -28.75 -11.19
N PRO A 1148 -57.46 -28.72 -12.55
CA PRO A 1148 -58.48 -29.40 -13.36
C PRO A 1148 -58.53 -30.90 -13.13
N LEU A 1149 -57.37 -31.54 -12.94
CA LEU A 1149 -57.30 -32.98 -12.77
C LEU A 1149 -57.91 -33.44 -11.46
N VAL A 1150 -57.58 -32.78 -10.35
CA VAL A 1150 -58.10 -33.20 -9.05
C VAL A 1150 -59.61 -32.99 -8.97
N VAL A 1151 -60.13 -31.90 -9.54
CA VAL A 1151 -61.59 -31.72 -9.66
C VAL A 1151 -62.21 -32.77 -10.59
N ALA A 1152 -61.56 -33.13 -11.70
CA ALA A 1152 -62.07 -34.15 -12.62
C ALA A 1152 -62.06 -35.58 -12.02
N LEU A 1153 -61.04 -35.92 -11.20
CA LEU A 1153 -60.90 -37.24 -10.58
C LEU A 1153 -61.74 -37.38 -9.30
N MET A 1154 -61.69 -36.37 -8.42
CA MET A 1154 -62.38 -36.43 -7.12
C MET A 1154 -63.82 -35.92 -7.19
N GLY A 1155 -64.20 -35.22 -8.25
CA GLY A 1155 -65.54 -34.65 -8.42
C GLY A 1155 -65.96 -33.82 -7.21
N ARG A 1156 -67.09 -34.17 -6.59
CA ARG A 1156 -67.60 -33.51 -5.37
C ARG A 1156 -66.67 -33.59 -4.16
N TYR A 1157 -65.80 -34.61 -4.09
CA TYR A 1157 -64.87 -34.78 -2.97
C TYR A 1157 -63.71 -33.80 -3.03
N ALA A 1158 -63.45 -33.19 -4.20
CA ALA A 1158 -62.46 -32.13 -4.35
C ALA A 1158 -62.75 -30.91 -3.45
N TRP A 1159 -63.99 -30.75 -2.98
CA TRP A 1159 -64.45 -29.60 -2.21
C TRP A 1159 -64.61 -29.89 -0.70
N TRP A 1160 -64.20 -31.08 -0.23
CA TRP A 1160 -64.30 -31.46 1.18
C TRP A 1160 -63.50 -30.50 2.09
N PRO A 1161 -64.08 -30.02 3.21
CA PRO A 1161 -65.27 -30.52 3.92
C PRO A 1161 -66.64 -30.03 3.42
N LYS A 1162 -66.67 -29.01 2.56
CA LYS A 1162 -67.92 -28.45 2.05
C LYS A 1162 -68.48 -29.31 0.92
N ARG A 1163 -69.58 -30.02 1.17
CA ARG A 1163 -70.23 -30.87 0.16
C ARG A 1163 -70.95 -30.00 -0.89
N MET A 1164 -70.53 -30.07 -2.14
CA MET A 1164 -71.29 -29.50 -3.27
C MET A 1164 -72.46 -30.41 -3.67
N ARG A 1165 -73.53 -29.82 -4.21
CA ARG A 1165 -74.72 -30.57 -4.66
C ARG A 1165 -74.31 -31.59 -5.73
N SER A 1166 -74.70 -32.84 -5.50
CA SER A 1166 -74.58 -33.91 -6.50
C SER A 1166 -75.40 -33.53 -7.72
N SER A 1167 -74.85 -33.70 -8.92
CA SER A 1167 -75.69 -34.00 -10.07
C SER A 1167 -76.52 -35.23 -9.70
N GLY A 1168 -77.84 -35.07 -9.63
CA GLY A 1168 -78.73 -36.21 -9.81
C GLY A 1168 -78.46 -36.82 -11.18
N GLN A 1169 -78.66 -38.13 -11.29
CA GLN A 1169 -78.67 -38.84 -12.57
C GLN A 1169 -79.47 -38.09 -13.63
#